data_AF-A0AAJ7SIU7-F1
#
_entry.id   AF-A0AAJ7SIU7-F1
#
_cell.length_a   1.000
_cell.length_b   1.000
_cell.length_c   1.000
_cell.angle_alpha   90.00
_cell.angle_beta   90.00
_cell.angle_gamma   90.00
#
_symmetry.space_group_name_H-M   'P 1'
#
loop_
_entity.id
_entity.type
_entity.pdbx_description
1 polymer ?
#
loop_
_entity_poly.entity_id
_entity_poly.type
_entity_poly.pdbx_seq_one_letter_code
_entity_poly.pdbx_strand_id
1 'polypeptide(L)'
;MHVRFALLAAAAGSMLLVQLAEAGPRKYRKKHRHLESDEDEANSLSWLSMFQAEQAVIDPCQDEAGVARRCIPDFENAAFKRQVHASSTCGKIPTRHCQVTAVPDSIGFAGATNEELVRTCQMCDRSNPSTNHPASFLTDVNNPSNLTCWMSEAFNLNNRQNVSLRLSLGKKYELTYVSMQFCGAKPDSLAIYKSSDHGKSWQAFQYYSTSCQKTYGKPSRQKITVENEHEALCSDPNGDKNSNSNNRIAFSTLDGRPSAYEFDNSPLLQDWVTATDIKIEFNRLVDPRQEILPGDSSIEDVNAILDDSDEWNVNDTQQLNASPPSSSQGQSSAIVALSSSSQGNQELKQAYYFYSMADLAVGGRCKCNGHASRCSAVTSDPKGSPLELECDCKHNTAGRDCEKCKPFYFDRPWARATSQSANECRPCQCNGHSRSCRFNMELYKLSGMRSGGVCIRCRHNTAGRHCHHCREGFYRDSKLPAGHKRVCKSCDCHPIGSLGRTCNMTSGQCPCKDGVTGLTCNRCQKGYQQSRSPIAPCIRMHETDDILLGLPPILRKSNPSSSERFLSKFNGASADESSTEQDDYEDDEGHYDEECGNCRESMNEISFAKFCKKHFAIRATILARETFRDWIRFSIEVNEVFKAGSAKPRKGTIDSLWVPMVDLRCRCPNIKLKATYLVLGSNQMHGGKMSMTGDRNGALLNATEENVKKFRRYQGRGRRCSKMT
;
A
#
# COMPACT_ATOMS: atom_id res chain seq x y z
N MET A 1 -7.22 34.36 -37.00
CA MET A 1 -7.18 35.59 -37.81
C MET A 1 -7.58 36.72 -36.87
N HIS A 2 -6.78 37.74 -36.51
CA HIS A 2 -5.33 38.02 -36.64
C HIS A 2 -4.88 38.58 -35.26
N VAL A 3 -3.70 38.30 -34.67
CA VAL A 3 -2.32 38.69 -35.06
C VAL A 3 -2.19 40.22 -35.15
N ARG A 4 -1.79 40.95 -34.08
CA ARG A 4 -0.41 41.20 -33.54
C ARG A 4 0.61 41.73 -34.58
N PHE A 5 1.29 42.86 -34.30
CA PHE A 5 2.77 42.97 -34.15
C PHE A 5 3.29 44.44 -34.07
N ALA A 6 4.25 44.70 -33.16
CA ALA A 6 5.27 45.78 -33.08
C ALA A 6 5.96 45.71 -31.67
N LEU A 7 7.16 46.21 -31.32
CA LEU A 7 8.22 47.06 -31.93
C LEU A 7 9.64 46.63 -31.43
N LEU A 8 10.69 47.07 -32.16
CA LEU A 8 12.13 47.34 -31.86
C LEU A 8 12.80 46.94 -30.50
N ALA A 9 14.02 46.38 -30.40
CA ALA A 9 15.42 46.81 -30.77
C ALA A 9 16.14 47.63 -29.65
N ALA A 10 17.48 47.68 -29.47
CA ALA A 10 18.63 47.25 -30.30
C ALA A 10 19.94 46.93 -29.48
N ALA A 11 20.96 46.41 -30.18
CA ALA A 11 22.46 46.51 -30.06
C ALA A 11 23.18 46.98 -28.76
N ALA A 12 24.46 46.63 -28.46
CA ALA A 12 25.41 45.61 -28.95
C ALA A 12 26.71 45.61 -28.08
N GLY A 13 27.57 44.59 -28.19
CA GLY A 13 28.91 44.57 -27.56
C GLY A 13 29.84 43.46 -28.06
N SER A 14 31.11 43.79 -28.31
CA SER A 14 32.23 42.89 -28.71
C SER A 14 32.67 41.99 -27.53
N MET A 15 33.39 40.85 -27.66
CA MET A 15 34.08 40.13 -28.77
C MET A 15 34.26 38.63 -28.31
N LEU A 16 35.00 37.66 -28.89
CA LEU A 16 36.03 37.59 -29.95
C LEU A 16 35.94 36.30 -30.81
N LEU A 17 36.74 35.27 -30.48
CA LEU A 17 37.00 33.97 -31.16
C LEU A 17 37.28 32.93 -30.03
N VAL A 18 37.34 31.59 -30.18
CA VAL A 18 37.86 30.70 -31.24
C VAL A 18 37.02 29.40 -31.32
N GLN A 19 37.18 28.62 -32.40
CA GLN A 19 36.41 27.40 -32.73
C GLN A 19 37.05 26.07 -32.28
N LEU A 20 36.19 25.05 -32.09
CA LEU A 20 36.31 23.62 -32.46
C LEU A 20 37.67 22.88 -32.37
N ALA A 21 37.67 21.74 -31.64
CA ALA A 21 38.38 20.52 -32.04
C ALA A 21 37.80 19.26 -31.35
N GLU A 22 37.80 18.11 -32.03
CA GLU A 22 37.46 16.78 -31.50
C GLU A 22 38.73 15.90 -31.39
N ALA A 23 38.87 15.07 -30.34
CA ALA A 23 39.69 13.83 -30.37
C ALA A 23 39.44 12.95 -29.13
N GLY A 24 39.50 11.62 -29.31
CA GLY A 24 39.38 10.63 -28.23
C GLY A 24 40.72 10.21 -27.58
N PRO A 25 40.70 9.55 -26.41
CA PRO A 25 41.89 9.29 -25.61
C PRO A 25 42.74 8.11 -26.12
N ARG A 26 44.06 8.31 -26.23
CA ARG A 26 45.05 7.23 -26.35
C ARG A 26 45.61 6.85 -24.98
N LYS A 27 45.71 5.55 -24.70
CA LYS A 27 46.35 5.01 -23.49
C LYS A 27 47.85 5.33 -23.50
N TYR A 28 48.42 5.63 -22.33
CA TYR A 28 49.88 5.61 -22.14
C TYR A 28 50.27 4.84 -20.87
N ARG A 29 51.36 4.08 -20.96
CA ARG A 29 51.79 3.08 -19.97
C ARG A 29 53.05 3.59 -19.26
N LYS A 30 52.93 4.07 -18.02
CA LYS A 30 54.12 4.43 -17.21
C LYS A 30 54.88 3.16 -16.78
N LYS A 31 56.18 3.32 -16.55
CA LYS A 31 57.16 2.25 -16.30
C LYS A 31 57.88 2.55 -14.98
N HIS A 32 58.21 1.52 -14.21
CA HIS A 32 58.87 1.66 -12.90
C HIS A 32 60.22 2.38 -12.98
N ARG A 33 60.53 3.11 -11.91
CA ARG A 33 61.89 3.32 -11.40
C ARG A 33 61.80 3.49 -9.88
N HIS A 34 62.54 2.69 -9.12
CA HIS A 34 62.72 2.87 -7.67
C HIS A 34 63.79 3.93 -7.40
N LEU A 35 63.68 4.57 -6.24
CA LEU A 35 64.77 5.06 -5.39
C LEU A 35 64.18 5.21 -3.98
N GLU A 36 64.95 4.87 -2.94
CA GLU A 36 64.51 4.90 -1.54
C GLU A 36 64.90 6.22 -0.86
N SER A 37 64.03 6.74 0.01
CA SER A 37 64.30 6.92 1.45
C SER A 37 63.03 7.43 2.19
N ASP A 38 63.17 7.65 3.49
CA ASP A 38 62.30 8.43 4.38
C ASP A 38 60.93 7.80 4.75
N GLU A 39 61.00 6.88 5.71
CA GLU A 39 59.87 6.42 6.52
C GLU A 39 59.44 7.53 7.50
N ASP A 40 58.21 8.09 7.39
CA ASP A 40 57.48 8.69 8.54
C ASP A 40 56.00 9.15 8.29
N GLU A 41 55.43 9.01 7.09
CA GLU A 41 54.03 9.42 6.79
C GLU A 41 53.03 8.23 6.65
N ALA A 42 53.35 7.06 7.18
CA ALA A 42 52.56 5.82 6.96
C ALA A 42 51.25 5.72 7.78
N ASN A 43 51.02 6.58 8.78
CA ASN A 43 49.93 6.41 9.77
C ASN A 43 48.78 7.44 9.68
N SER A 44 48.94 8.54 8.93
CA SER A 44 47.91 9.57 8.73
C SER A 44 46.83 9.12 7.73
N LEU A 45 47.24 8.45 6.64
CA LEU A 45 46.37 8.08 5.52
C LEU A 45 45.51 6.81 5.77
N SER A 46 45.90 5.95 6.72
CA SER A 46 45.13 4.75 7.05
C SER A 46 43.74 5.08 7.64
N TRP A 47 43.65 6.11 8.49
CA TRP A 47 42.37 6.53 9.09
C TRP A 47 41.43 7.15 8.06
N LEU A 48 41.93 8.06 7.22
CA LEU A 48 41.11 8.69 6.18
C LEU A 48 40.62 7.67 5.14
N SER A 49 41.43 6.66 4.79
CA SER A 49 41.00 5.59 3.87
C SER A 49 39.89 4.70 4.41
N MET A 50 39.72 4.58 5.74
CA MET A 50 38.59 3.82 6.32
C MET A 50 37.29 4.63 6.39
N PHE A 51 37.37 5.96 6.47
CA PHE A 51 36.22 6.86 6.38
C PHE A 51 35.88 7.31 4.95
N GLN A 52 36.69 6.93 3.95
CA GLN A 52 36.48 7.19 2.53
C GLN A 52 36.39 5.93 1.66
N ALA A 53 36.17 4.75 2.27
CA ALA A 53 35.34 3.75 1.61
C ALA A 53 33.99 4.43 1.33
N GLU A 54 33.56 4.46 0.06
CA GLU A 54 32.36 5.19 -0.34
C GLU A 54 31.19 4.76 0.55
N GLN A 55 30.49 5.74 1.14
CA GLN A 55 29.10 5.53 1.56
C GLN A 55 28.27 5.36 0.28
N ALA A 56 28.38 4.18 -0.32
CA ALA A 56 27.39 3.65 -1.22
C ALA A 56 26.07 3.75 -0.47
N VAL A 57 25.21 4.68 -0.91
CA VAL A 57 23.91 4.91 -0.29
C VAL A 57 23.04 3.72 -0.66
N ILE A 58 23.18 2.64 0.10
CA ILE A 58 22.39 1.41 -0.02
C ILE A 58 20.94 1.85 0.07
N ASP A 59 20.23 1.89 -1.06
CA ASP A 59 18.83 2.30 -1.08
C ASP A 59 18.07 1.36 -0.15
N PRO A 60 17.52 1.83 0.98
CA PRO A 60 16.90 0.92 1.93
C PRO A 60 15.63 0.26 1.37
N CYS A 61 15.15 0.70 0.20
CA CYS A 61 14.13 0.01 -0.61
C CYS A 61 14.65 -1.24 -1.35
N GLN A 62 15.95 -1.55 -1.28
CA GLN A 62 16.54 -2.77 -1.84
C GLN A 62 17.40 -3.49 -0.79
N ASP A 63 17.56 -4.80 -0.95
CA ASP A 63 18.58 -5.59 -0.26
C ASP A 63 19.91 -5.58 -1.02
N GLU A 64 20.93 -6.25 -0.46
CA GLU A 64 22.29 -6.35 -1.03
C GLU A 64 22.33 -7.10 -2.37
N ALA A 65 21.29 -7.88 -2.71
CA ALA A 65 21.12 -8.54 -3.99
C ALA A 65 20.31 -7.71 -5.00
N GLY A 66 19.88 -6.49 -4.63
CA GLY A 66 19.07 -5.59 -5.45
C GLY A 66 17.58 -5.96 -5.49
N VAL A 67 17.12 -6.91 -4.69
CA VAL A 67 15.71 -7.29 -4.59
C VAL A 67 14.97 -6.22 -3.79
N ALA A 68 13.76 -5.86 -4.25
CA ALA A 68 12.93 -4.87 -3.57
C ALA A 68 12.51 -5.34 -2.17
N ARG A 69 12.69 -4.49 -1.14
CA ARG A 69 12.23 -4.70 0.24
C ARG A 69 11.47 -3.48 0.74
N ARG A 70 10.57 -3.64 1.70
CA ARG A 70 9.80 -2.50 2.24
C ARG A 70 10.74 -1.43 2.83
N CYS A 71 10.55 -0.20 2.38
CA CYS A 71 11.19 1.00 2.93
C CYS A 71 10.13 2.02 3.33
N ILE A 72 10.33 2.66 4.48
CA ILE A 72 9.46 3.72 5.00
C ILE A 72 10.31 4.95 5.30
N PRO A 73 9.77 6.18 5.19
CA PRO A 73 10.49 7.38 5.60
C PRO A 73 10.75 7.39 7.10
N ASP A 74 11.75 8.16 7.51
CA ASP A 74 12.10 8.41 8.90
C ASP A 74 10.93 8.97 9.72
N PHE A 75 11.07 8.87 11.05
CA PHE A 75 10.11 9.41 12.00
C PHE A 75 10.50 10.85 12.37
N GLU A 76 9.54 11.77 12.29
CA GLU A 76 9.77 13.19 12.55
C GLU A 76 8.62 13.83 13.36
N ASN A 77 8.91 14.96 14.01
CA ASN A 77 7.86 15.88 14.44
C ASN A 77 7.36 16.64 13.20
N ALA A 78 6.29 16.16 12.59
CA ALA A 78 5.71 16.73 11.39
C ALA A 78 5.16 18.16 11.60
N ALA A 79 5.05 18.67 12.83
CA ALA A 79 4.68 20.05 13.14
C ALA A 79 5.87 21.03 13.11
N PHE A 80 7.11 20.55 13.29
CA PHE A 80 8.28 21.40 13.53
C PHE A 80 8.52 22.44 12.42
N LYS A 81 8.73 23.70 12.83
CA LYS A 81 8.89 24.88 11.98
C LYS A 81 7.75 25.15 10.97
N ARG A 82 6.57 24.53 11.15
CA ARG A 82 5.38 24.82 10.33
C ARG A 82 4.52 25.91 10.96
N GLN A 83 3.91 26.73 10.12
CA GLN A 83 2.98 27.77 10.56
C GLN A 83 1.68 27.16 11.08
N VAL A 84 1.41 27.35 12.38
CA VAL A 84 0.10 27.09 12.98
C VAL A 84 -0.79 28.32 12.81
N HIS A 85 -2.03 28.11 12.38
CA HIS A 85 -3.06 29.14 12.33
C HIS A 85 -3.96 29.05 13.58
N ALA A 86 -3.77 29.97 14.52
CA ALA A 86 -4.59 30.11 15.71
C ALA A 86 -5.76 31.08 15.47
N SER A 87 -6.97 30.75 15.94
CA SER A 87 -8.15 31.61 15.76
C SER A 87 -8.21 32.81 16.72
N SER A 88 -7.39 32.82 17.77
CA SER A 88 -7.16 33.94 18.69
C SER A 88 -5.68 33.93 19.08
N THR A 89 -5.09 35.11 19.33
CA THR A 89 -3.72 35.28 19.83
C THR A 89 -3.61 36.67 20.45
N CYS A 90 -3.07 36.77 21.66
CA CYS A 90 -3.07 38.03 22.42
C CYS A 90 -2.20 39.15 21.81
N GLY A 91 -2.31 40.35 22.38
CA GLY A 91 -1.42 41.46 22.05
C GLY A 91 -1.80 42.26 20.80
N LYS A 92 -2.94 41.99 20.15
CA LYS A 92 -3.55 42.91 19.16
C LYS A 92 -3.89 44.26 19.79
N ILE A 93 -4.28 44.23 21.06
CA ILE A 93 -4.29 45.36 22.00
C ILE A 93 -3.42 44.91 23.18
N PRO A 94 -2.50 45.75 23.72
CA PRO A 94 -1.71 45.38 24.89
C PRO A 94 -2.60 45.00 26.07
N THR A 95 -2.49 43.76 26.55
CA THR A 95 -3.48 43.16 27.45
C THR A 95 -2.82 42.38 28.59
N ARG A 96 -3.25 42.63 29.83
CA ARG A 96 -2.73 41.97 31.04
C ARG A 96 -3.40 40.60 31.21
N HIS A 97 -2.59 39.56 31.25
CA HIS A 97 -3.00 38.18 31.49
C HIS A 97 -2.50 37.78 32.88
N CYS A 98 -3.35 37.17 33.71
CA CYS A 98 -3.01 36.78 35.07
C CYS A 98 -3.32 35.31 35.32
N GLN A 99 -2.35 34.56 35.82
CA GLN A 99 -2.52 33.19 36.27
C GLN A 99 -2.53 33.15 37.80
N VAL A 100 -3.38 32.32 38.38
CA VAL A 100 -3.38 31.99 39.81
C VAL A 100 -2.73 30.62 39.98
N THR A 101 -1.86 30.49 40.95
CA THR A 101 -1.19 29.24 41.33
C THR A 101 -1.25 29.08 42.84
N ALA A 102 -1.86 28.01 43.33
CA ALA A 102 -1.72 27.61 44.72
C ALA A 102 -0.25 27.22 44.97
N VAL A 103 0.35 27.77 46.02
CA VAL A 103 1.69 27.40 46.47
C VAL A 103 1.54 26.49 47.70
N PRO A 104 2.02 25.23 47.65
CA PRO A 104 1.99 24.35 48.81
C PRO A 104 2.90 24.92 49.92
N ASP A 105 2.37 24.97 51.15
CA ASP A 105 2.84 25.84 52.24
C ASP A 105 4.36 25.90 52.46
N SER A 106 4.87 27.14 52.51
CA SER A 106 6.05 27.44 53.32
C SER A 106 5.67 27.39 54.80
N ILE A 107 6.25 26.42 55.52
CA ILE A 107 5.99 26.02 56.92
C ILE A 107 5.35 27.13 57.80
N GLY A 108 4.02 27.14 57.87
CA GLY A 108 3.24 27.98 58.77
C GLY A 108 3.19 27.43 60.19
N PHE A 109 3.52 28.25 61.21
CA PHE A 109 3.67 27.82 62.60
C PHE A 109 2.33 27.65 63.36
N ALA A 110 1.26 27.15 62.71
CA ALA A 110 -0.07 27.05 63.33
C ALA A 110 -1.02 25.94 62.80
N GLY A 111 -0.51 24.85 62.21
CA GLY A 111 -1.28 23.60 62.05
C GLY A 111 -2.49 23.61 61.10
N ALA A 112 -2.75 24.70 60.39
CA ALA A 112 -3.72 24.80 59.29
C ALA A 112 -2.98 25.00 57.98
N THR A 113 -3.33 24.23 56.95
CA THR A 113 -2.77 24.36 55.59
C THR A 113 -3.53 25.44 54.83
N ASN A 114 -3.01 26.66 54.82
CA ASN A 114 -3.64 27.81 54.17
C ASN A 114 -2.99 28.02 52.79
N GLU A 115 -3.39 27.21 51.80
CA GLU A 115 -2.83 27.26 50.44
C GLU A 115 -2.86 28.68 49.84
N GLU A 116 -1.71 29.36 49.81
CA GLU A 116 -1.65 30.75 49.35
C GLU A 116 -1.78 30.82 47.82
N LEU A 117 -2.79 31.56 47.36
CA LEU A 117 -3.14 31.69 45.94
C LEU A 117 -2.36 32.84 45.28
N VAL A 118 -1.09 32.58 44.99
CA VAL A 118 -0.21 33.56 44.35
C VAL A 118 -0.69 33.89 42.94
N ARG A 119 -0.97 35.18 42.70
CA ARG A 119 -1.42 35.72 41.40
C ARG A 119 -0.25 36.33 40.63
N THR A 120 0.27 35.59 39.65
CA THR A 120 1.26 36.11 38.69
C THR A 120 0.57 36.77 37.51
N CYS A 121 1.12 37.86 36.97
CA CYS A 121 0.56 38.54 35.81
C CYS A 121 1.66 39.02 34.84
N GLN A 122 1.37 38.91 33.54
CA GLN A 122 2.22 39.38 32.45
C GLN A 122 1.42 40.23 31.46
N MET A 123 2.09 41.18 30.80
CA MET A 123 1.51 41.92 29.67
C MET A 123 1.79 41.14 28.39
N CYS A 124 0.77 40.99 27.54
CA CYS A 124 0.96 40.54 26.17
C CYS A 124 0.77 41.71 25.20
N ASP A 125 1.77 41.96 24.37
CA ASP A 125 1.80 43.00 23.33
C ASP A 125 2.53 42.44 22.11
N ARG A 126 1.85 42.43 20.96
CA ARG A 126 2.38 41.88 19.71
C ARG A 126 3.50 42.74 19.11
N SER A 127 3.59 44.02 19.47
CA SER A 127 4.58 44.96 18.95
C SER A 127 5.96 44.82 19.62
N ASN A 128 6.00 44.35 20.88
CA ASN A 128 7.22 44.19 21.67
C ASN A 128 7.69 42.72 21.65
N PRO A 129 8.89 42.41 21.11
CA PRO A 129 9.43 41.04 21.06
C PRO A 129 9.54 40.32 22.42
N SER A 130 9.69 41.05 23.52
CA SER A 130 9.83 40.45 24.87
C SER A 130 8.50 40.04 25.51
N THR A 131 7.37 40.41 24.90
CA THR A 131 6.00 40.21 25.42
C THR A 131 5.03 39.76 24.33
N ASN A 132 5.54 39.26 23.20
CA ASN A 132 4.71 38.69 22.15
C ASN A 132 4.62 37.17 22.32
N HIS A 133 3.45 36.62 21.99
CA HIS A 133 3.15 35.19 22.18
C HIS A 133 2.56 34.56 20.91
N PRO A 134 3.23 34.68 19.74
CA PRO A 134 2.72 34.23 18.45
C PRO A 134 2.59 32.71 18.34
N ALA A 135 1.64 32.26 17.51
CA ALA A 135 1.39 30.83 17.25
C ALA A 135 2.57 30.09 16.56
N SER A 136 3.64 30.79 16.19
CA SER A 136 4.90 30.18 15.73
C SER A 136 5.70 29.51 16.86
N PHE A 137 5.52 29.94 18.12
CA PHE A 137 6.20 29.31 19.26
C PHE A 137 5.77 27.86 19.46
N LEU A 138 4.52 27.52 19.12
CA LEU A 138 3.97 26.15 19.14
C LEU A 138 4.79 25.12 18.35
N THR A 139 5.69 25.55 17.46
CA THR A 139 6.44 24.68 16.54
C THR A 139 7.92 25.07 16.42
N ASP A 140 8.46 25.85 17.37
CA ASP A 140 9.86 26.26 17.38
C ASP A 140 10.79 25.19 17.99
N VAL A 141 11.94 25.59 18.55
CA VAL A 141 12.86 24.70 19.27
C VAL A 141 12.56 24.77 20.76
N ASN A 142 11.59 23.98 21.21
CA ASN A 142 11.21 23.83 22.62
C ASN A 142 12.44 23.56 23.51
N ASN A 143 12.78 24.51 24.38
CA ASN A 143 13.88 24.43 25.32
C ASN A 143 13.34 24.45 26.77
N PRO A 144 13.46 23.36 27.54
CA PRO A 144 12.97 23.29 28.92
C PRO A 144 13.51 24.36 29.87
N SER A 145 14.69 24.95 29.58
CA SER A 145 15.28 26.03 30.38
C SER A 145 14.87 27.43 29.95
N ASN A 146 14.22 27.59 28.80
CA ASN A 146 13.72 28.87 28.29
C ASN A 146 12.50 28.62 27.39
N LEU A 147 11.34 28.43 28.02
CA LEU A 147 10.10 28.09 27.34
C LEU A 147 9.49 29.30 26.64
N THR A 148 9.41 29.24 25.31
CA THR A 148 8.51 30.06 24.52
C THR A 148 7.06 29.58 24.74
N CYS A 149 6.10 30.50 24.72
CA CYS A 149 4.67 30.18 24.94
C CYS A 149 3.80 30.99 23.99
N TRP A 150 2.97 30.32 23.18
CA TRP A 150 1.81 30.96 22.54
C TRP A 150 0.71 31.21 23.58
N MET A 151 -0.06 32.28 23.40
CA MET A 151 -1.19 32.64 24.26
C MET A 151 -2.40 33.13 23.44
N SER A 152 -3.60 32.64 23.78
CA SER A 152 -4.85 33.22 23.28
C SER A 152 -5.11 34.62 23.87
N GLU A 153 -6.04 35.37 23.29
CA GLU A 153 -6.62 36.52 24.00
C GLU A 153 -7.31 36.05 25.30
N ALA A 154 -7.35 36.93 26.30
CA ALA A 154 -8.06 36.68 27.55
C ALA A 154 -9.58 36.83 27.38
N PHE A 155 -10.34 35.97 28.05
CA PHE A 155 -11.79 35.95 28.04
C PHE A 155 -12.39 35.76 29.45
N ASN A 156 -13.70 35.99 29.55
CA ASN A 156 -14.49 35.82 30.76
C ASN A 156 -15.36 34.54 30.62
N LEU A 157 -15.62 33.81 31.71
CA LEU A 157 -16.45 32.59 31.74
C LEU A 157 -17.86 32.76 31.14
N ASN A 158 -18.37 33.99 31.13
CA ASN A 158 -19.67 34.36 30.55
C ASN A 158 -19.62 34.56 29.02
N ASN A 159 -18.43 34.78 28.44
CA ASN A 159 -18.21 34.99 27.01
C ASN A 159 -17.20 33.96 26.49
N ARG A 160 -17.61 32.67 26.49
CA ARG A 160 -16.75 31.55 26.12
C ARG A 160 -16.49 31.54 24.62
N GLN A 161 -15.22 31.64 24.24
CA GLN A 161 -14.79 31.48 22.86
C GLN A 161 -14.09 30.14 22.68
N ASN A 162 -14.54 29.35 21.70
CA ASN A 162 -13.84 28.13 21.30
C ASN A 162 -12.57 28.51 20.54
N VAL A 163 -11.42 28.51 21.22
CA VAL A 163 -10.13 28.80 20.58
C VAL A 163 -9.66 27.56 19.83
N SER A 164 -9.23 27.73 18.58
CA SER A 164 -8.78 26.64 17.72
C SER A 164 -7.38 26.88 17.15
N LEU A 165 -6.61 25.81 17.04
CA LEU A 165 -5.30 25.75 16.40
C LEU A 165 -5.41 24.85 15.17
N ARG A 166 -4.96 25.31 14.00
CA ARG A 166 -4.94 24.52 12.75
C ARG A 166 -3.53 24.43 12.20
N LEU A 167 -3.08 23.22 11.92
CA LEU A 167 -1.76 22.89 11.39
C LEU A 167 -1.92 22.06 10.11
N SER A 168 -1.34 22.51 9.00
CA SER A 168 -1.28 21.73 7.77
C SER A 168 0.07 21.04 7.62
N LEU A 169 0.04 19.73 7.37
CA LEU A 169 1.23 18.90 7.14
C LEU A 169 1.63 18.89 5.65
N GLY A 170 0.85 19.53 4.77
CA GLY A 170 1.14 19.68 3.33
C GLY A 170 1.05 18.39 2.48
N LYS A 171 1.20 17.24 3.12
CA LYS A 171 1.08 15.89 2.57
C LYS A 171 0.47 14.98 3.65
N LYS A 172 -0.01 13.79 3.28
CA LYS A 172 -0.43 12.75 4.23
C LYS A 172 0.74 12.21 5.04
N TYR A 173 0.54 12.13 6.36
CA TYR A 173 1.40 11.44 7.30
C TYR A 173 0.65 10.25 7.90
N GLU A 174 1.41 9.24 8.32
CA GLU A 174 0.94 8.18 9.23
C GLU A 174 1.40 8.57 10.64
N LEU A 175 0.45 9.04 11.44
CA LEU A 175 0.69 9.65 12.74
C LEU A 175 0.71 8.62 13.87
N THR A 176 1.72 8.71 14.72
CA THR A 176 1.86 7.87 15.93
C THR A 176 1.35 8.60 17.17
N TYR A 177 1.60 9.91 17.29
CA TYR A 177 1.06 10.71 18.38
C TYR A 177 0.79 12.18 18.02
N VAL A 178 -0.08 12.81 18.80
CA VAL A 178 -0.18 14.27 18.94
C VAL A 178 0.06 14.61 20.40
N SER A 179 0.97 15.52 20.70
CA SER A 179 1.29 15.93 22.08
C SER A 179 1.35 17.45 22.20
N MET A 180 0.88 17.94 23.35
CA MET A 180 0.74 19.35 23.69
C MET A 180 1.36 19.59 25.07
N GLN A 181 2.26 20.58 25.17
CA GLN A 181 2.85 21.02 26.45
C GLN A 181 2.31 22.40 26.79
N PHE A 182 1.57 22.51 27.91
CA PHE A 182 0.95 23.74 28.36
C PHE A 182 1.90 24.56 29.26
N CYS A 183 1.80 25.88 29.19
CA CYS A 183 2.60 26.76 30.07
C CYS A 183 1.86 26.98 31.41
N GLY A 184 0.57 27.31 31.34
CA GLY A 184 -0.34 27.33 32.47
C GLY A 184 -1.14 26.04 32.64
N ALA A 185 -2.31 26.16 33.26
CA ALA A 185 -3.23 25.04 33.51
C ALA A 185 -3.71 24.35 32.21
N LYS A 186 -3.90 23.03 32.28
CA LYS A 186 -4.52 22.24 31.20
C LYS A 186 -5.99 22.66 30.96
N PRO A 187 -6.48 22.62 29.71
CA PRO A 187 -7.91 22.67 29.43
C PRO A 187 -8.64 21.51 30.13
N ASP A 188 -9.76 21.82 30.77
CA ASP A 188 -10.70 20.80 31.26
C ASP A 188 -11.26 19.98 30.10
N SER A 189 -11.58 20.64 28.98
CA SER A 189 -12.17 20.01 27.79
C SER A 189 -11.54 20.54 26.51
N LEU A 190 -11.03 19.61 25.69
CA LEU A 190 -10.51 19.89 24.35
C LEU A 190 -10.80 18.71 23.40
N ALA A 191 -10.84 19.01 22.11
CA ALA A 191 -11.04 18.03 21.05
C ALA A 191 -9.91 18.13 20.00
N ILE A 192 -9.33 16.98 19.66
CA ILE A 192 -8.38 16.82 18.56
C ILE A 192 -9.15 16.27 17.36
N TYR A 193 -9.03 16.94 16.22
CA TYR A 193 -9.57 16.55 14.92
C TYR A 193 -8.45 16.39 13.90
N LYS A 194 -8.67 15.53 12.91
CA LYS A 194 -7.83 15.38 11.73
C LYS A 194 -8.60 15.65 10.44
N SER A 195 -7.90 16.05 9.40
CA SER A 195 -8.35 15.95 8.00
C SER A 195 -7.46 14.93 7.27
N SER A 196 -8.00 14.26 6.26
CA SER A 196 -7.24 13.40 5.33
C SER A 196 -7.31 13.89 3.87
N ASP A 197 -7.97 15.04 3.63
CA ASP A 197 -8.35 15.56 2.31
C ASP A 197 -7.90 17.01 2.04
N HIS A 198 -6.90 17.48 2.80
CA HIS A 198 -6.35 18.84 2.80
C HIS A 198 -7.34 19.89 3.35
N GLY A 199 -7.86 19.63 4.55
CA GLY A 199 -8.64 20.56 5.38
C GLY A 199 -10.11 20.74 5.01
N LYS A 200 -10.64 19.94 4.07
CA LYS A 200 -12.02 20.09 3.55
C LYS A 200 -13.05 19.42 4.45
N SER A 201 -12.74 18.22 4.91
CA SER A 201 -13.50 17.51 5.95
C SER A 201 -12.66 17.29 7.20
N TRP A 202 -13.34 17.17 8.34
CA TRP A 202 -12.72 17.03 9.66
C TRP A 202 -13.37 15.89 10.43
N GLN A 203 -12.58 14.87 10.75
CA GLN A 203 -12.96 13.74 11.59
C GLN A 203 -12.45 13.98 13.02
N ALA A 204 -13.25 13.64 14.03
CA ALA A 204 -12.76 13.60 15.40
C ALA A 204 -11.68 12.51 15.55
N PHE A 205 -10.60 12.82 16.27
CA PHE A 205 -9.45 11.94 16.46
C PHE A 205 -9.36 11.48 17.92
N GLN A 206 -9.51 12.42 18.87
CA GLN A 206 -9.57 12.17 20.31
C GLN A 206 -10.29 13.31 21.02
N TYR A 207 -11.06 13.00 22.06
CA TYR A 207 -11.61 13.98 23.00
C TYR A 207 -10.95 13.86 24.37
N TYR A 208 -10.80 14.98 25.07
CA TYR A 208 -10.49 14.99 26.50
C TYR A 208 -11.54 15.82 27.24
N SER A 209 -12.09 15.28 28.33
CA SER A 209 -12.97 16.01 29.24
C SER A 209 -13.09 15.30 30.58
N THR A 210 -13.05 16.03 31.69
CA THR A 210 -13.51 15.51 33.00
C THR A 210 -14.96 15.02 32.94
N SER A 211 -15.74 15.62 32.04
CA SER A 211 -17.20 15.52 31.94
C SER A 211 -17.64 14.93 30.59
N CYS A 212 -16.87 13.98 30.03
CA CYS A 212 -17.04 13.42 28.67
C CYS A 212 -18.50 13.21 28.20
N GLN A 213 -19.37 12.65 29.04
CA GLN A 213 -20.77 12.38 28.67
C GLN A 213 -21.61 13.67 28.52
N LYS A 214 -21.32 14.70 29.32
CA LYS A 214 -21.99 16.01 29.29
C LYS A 214 -21.43 16.93 28.19
N THR A 215 -20.12 16.86 27.93
CA THR A 215 -19.44 17.74 26.97
C THR A 215 -19.50 17.21 25.53
N TYR A 216 -19.33 15.90 25.33
CA TYR A 216 -19.17 15.29 24.00
C TYR A 216 -20.11 14.08 23.74
N GLY A 217 -21.03 13.77 24.67
CA GLY A 217 -21.95 12.63 24.53
C GLY A 217 -21.28 11.24 24.53
N LYS A 218 -20.00 11.16 24.95
CA LYS A 218 -19.16 9.95 24.91
C LYS A 218 -18.84 9.46 26.32
N PRO A 219 -18.79 8.13 26.57
CA PRO A 219 -18.31 7.58 27.84
C PRO A 219 -16.79 7.72 27.98
N SER A 220 -16.30 7.98 29.21
CA SER A 220 -14.90 8.33 29.51
C SER A 220 -13.89 7.16 29.52
N ARG A 221 -14.37 5.91 29.43
CA ARG A 221 -13.55 4.68 29.35
C ARG A 221 -14.18 3.64 28.43
N GLN A 222 -14.59 4.05 27.22
CA GLN A 222 -15.06 3.11 26.19
C GLN A 222 -13.90 2.17 25.80
N LYS A 223 -14.12 0.85 25.82
CA LYS A 223 -13.20 -0.11 25.20
C LYS A 223 -13.46 -0.17 23.70
N ILE A 224 -12.41 -0.27 22.91
CA ILE A 224 -12.48 -0.47 21.45
C ILE A 224 -12.58 -1.97 21.15
N THR A 225 -13.43 -2.33 20.20
CA THR A 225 -13.52 -3.64 19.57
C THR A 225 -13.03 -3.54 18.12
N VAL A 226 -12.82 -4.67 17.45
CA VAL A 226 -12.22 -4.71 16.10
C VAL A 226 -13.09 -3.97 15.06
N GLU A 227 -14.40 -3.89 15.31
CA GLU A 227 -15.38 -3.24 14.43
C GLU A 227 -15.35 -1.71 14.53
N ASN A 228 -14.96 -1.15 15.68
CA ASN A 228 -15.01 0.30 15.96
C ASN A 228 -13.62 0.95 16.17
N GLU A 229 -12.54 0.34 15.67
CA GLU A 229 -11.17 0.87 15.73
C GLU A 229 -10.94 2.21 15.00
N HIS A 230 -11.97 2.78 14.38
CA HIS A 230 -11.97 4.11 13.76
C HIS A 230 -12.75 5.16 14.56
N GLU A 231 -13.24 4.82 15.77
CA GLU A 231 -13.86 5.79 16.66
C GLU A 231 -12.83 6.60 17.47
N ALA A 232 -13.16 7.88 17.68
CA ALA A 232 -12.51 8.73 18.67
C ALA A 232 -13.05 8.42 20.07
N LEU A 233 -12.14 8.24 21.03
CA LEU A 233 -12.46 8.07 22.45
C LEU A 233 -12.64 9.43 23.14
N CYS A 234 -13.21 9.41 24.33
CA CYS A 234 -13.09 10.50 25.29
C CYS A 234 -12.40 10.01 26.56
N SER A 235 -11.53 10.83 27.14
CA SER A 235 -10.72 10.47 28.31
C SER A 235 -10.52 11.67 29.23
N ASP A 236 -10.15 11.43 30.48
CA ASP A 236 -9.88 12.49 31.45
C ASP A 236 -8.45 13.07 31.23
N PRO A 237 -8.28 14.40 30.98
CA PRO A 237 -6.95 15.00 30.82
C PRO A 237 -6.08 14.96 32.11
N ASN A 238 -6.67 14.64 33.26
CA ASN A 238 -6.00 14.46 34.55
C ASN A 238 -5.90 12.99 34.98
N GLY A 239 -6.38 12.04 34.16
CA GLY A 239 -6.52 10.64 34.55
C GLY A 239 -5.21 9.83 34.64
N ASP A 240 -4.12 10.33 34.07
CA ASP A 240 -2.84 9.59 33.92
C ASP A 240 -1.85 9.87 35.07
N LYS A 241 -2.12 9.25 36.22
CA LYS A 241 -1.34 9.44 37.47
C LYS A 241 0.12 8.97 37.42
N ASN A 242 0.56 8.33 36.33
CA ASN A 242 1.95 7.86 36.17
C ASN A 242 2.85 8.86 35.43
N SER A 243 2.31 9.97 34.92
CA SER A 243 3.08 10.97 34.19
C SER A 243 3.56 12.10 35.10
N ASN A 244 4.88 12.17 35.37
CA ASN A 244 5.52 13.22 36.17
C ASN A 244 5.41 14.65 35.60
N SER A 245 4.69 14.87 34.49
CA SER A 245 4.49 16.18 33.87
C SER A 245 3.04 16.65 33.97
N ASN A 246 2.71 17.37 35.04
CA ASN A 246 1.38 17.93 35.30
C ASN A 246 0.83 18.85 34.18
N ASN A 247 1.68 19.33 33.26
CA ASN A 247 1.30 20.28 32.20
C ASN A 247 1.31 19.67 30.78
N ARG A 248 1.38 18.33 30.62
CA ARG A 248 1.43 17.70 29.28
C ARG A 248 0.17 16.89 28.98
N ILE A 249 -0.26 16.92 27.72
CA ILE A 249 -1.24 15.97 27.14
C ILE A 249 -0.57 15.23 25.99
N ALA A 250 -0.79 13.93 25.91
CA ALA A 250 -0.33 13.08 24.80
C ALA A 250 -1.46 12.15 24.35
N PHE A 251 -1.72 12.14 23.05
CA PHE A 251 -2.64 11.25 22.37
C PHE A 251 -1.81 10.29 21.49
N SER A 252 -1.83 9.00 21.81
CA SER A 252 -1.28 7.95 20.96
C SER A 252 -2.38 7.42 20.04
N THR A 253 -2.13 7.40 18.73
CA THR A 253 -3.18 7.13 17.72
C THR A 253 -3.66 5.67 17.73
N LEU A 254 -2.77 4.74 18.10
CA LEU A 254 -3.01 3.29 18.13
C LEU A 254 -3.33 2.74 19.53
N ASP A 255 -3.29 3.57 20.58
CA ASP A 255 -3.56 3.09 21.94
C ASP A 255 -5.00 2.58 22.10
N GLY A 256 -5.13 1.51 22.88
CA GLY A 256 -6.38 0.78 23.10
C GLY A 256 -6.94 0.01 21.89
N ARG A 257 -6.30 0.01 20.71
CA ARG A 257 -6.84 -0.58 19.46
C ARG A 257 -6.32 -2.01 19.22
N PRO A 258 -7.18 -3.06 19.22
CA PRO A 258 -6.74 -4.46 19.14
C PRO A 258 -5.80 -4.79 17.99
N SER A 259 -6.08 -4.31 16.77
CA SER A 259 -5.32 -4.66 15.56
C SER A 259 -4.01 -3.89 15.40
N ALA A 260 -3.58 -3.09 16.39
CA ALA A 260 -2.32 -2.33 16.34
C ALA A 260 -1.09 -3.23 16.13
N TYR A 261 -1.10 -4.45 16.69
CA TYR A 261 -0.05 -5.46 16.47
C TYR A 261 0.01 -5.98 15.03
N GLU A 262 -1.08 -5.91 14.28
CA GLU A 262 -1.19 -6.29 12.87
C GLU A 262 -1.42 -5.07 11.95
N PHE A 263 -0.89 -3.91 12.33
CA PHE A 263 -1.06 -2.64 11.59
C PHE A 263 -0.77 -2.76 10.08
N ASP A 264 0.23 -3.55 9.67
CA ASP A 264 0.57 -3.79 8.26
C ASP A 264 -0.57 -4.46 7.45
N ASN A 265 -1.44 -5.22 8.13
CA ASN A 265 -2.57 -5.93 7.55
C ASN A 265 -3.92 -5.20 7.73
N SER A 266 -4.03 -4.24 8.68
CA SER A 266 -5.28 -3.51 8.96
C SER A 266 -5.39 -2.23 8.12
N PRO A 267 -6.17 -2.22 7.00
CA PRO A 267 -6.40 -0.99 6.24
C PRO A 267 -7.19 0.05 7.04
N LEU A 268 -8.00 -0.38 8.01
CA LEU A 268 -8.78 0.48 8.89
C LEU A 268 -7.85 1.33 9.78
N LEU A 269 -6.86 0.72 10.42
CA LEU A 269 -5.88 1.45 11.21
C LEU A 269 -4.92 2.29 10.34
N GLN A 270 -4.55 1.82 9.16
CA GLN A 270 -3.74 2.59 8.21
C GLN A 270 -4.44 3.88 7.75
N ASP A 271 -5.76 3.89 7.61
CA ASP A 271 -6.52 5.11 7.35
C ASP A 271 -6.76 5.94 8.62
N TRP A 272 -7.03 5.29 9.77
CA TRP A 272 -7.17 5.94 11.06
C TRP A 272 -5.94 6.81 11.43
N VAL A 273 -4.72 6.29 11.27
CA VAL A 273 -3.50 7.08 11.51
C VAL A 273 -3.20 8.13 10.42
N THR A 274 -3.92 8.11 9.29
CA THR A 274 -3.66 9.02 8.17
C THR A 274 -4.28 10.39 8.39
N ALA A 275 -3.45 11.43 8.29
CA ALA A 275 -3.88 12.83 8.29
C ALA A 275 -3.04 13.70 7.34
N THR A 276 -3.66 14.72 6.75
CA THR A 276 -3.03 15.85 6.05
C THR A 276 -2.93 17.10 6.92
N ASP A 277 -3.86 17.25 7.88
CA ASP A 277 -3.98 18.43 8.74
C ASP A 277 -4.50 18.02 10.12
N ILE A 278 -4.10 18.76 11.14
CA ILE A 278 -4.56 18.61 12.53
C ILE A 278 -5.23 19.91 12.97
N LYS A 279 -6.37 19.77 13.66
CA LYS A 279 -7.09 20.87 14.29
C LYS A 279 -7.35 20.52 15.75
N ILE A 280 -6.89 21.37 16.67
CA ILE A 280 -7.20 21.27 18.09
C ILE A 280 -8.22 22.37 18.40
N GLU A 281 -9.27 22.04 19.15
CA GLU A 281 -10.27 23.00 19.63
C GLU A 281 -10.34 22.90 21.16
N PHE A 282 -10.25 24.04 21.83
CA PHE A 282 -10.37 24.15 23.28
C PHE A 282 -11.77 24.65 23.64
N ASN A 283 -12.47 23.92 24.53
CA ASN A 283 -13.88 24.15 24.85
C ASN A 283 -14.10 24.68 26.27
N ARG A 284 -13.25 24.30 27.23
CA ARG A 284 -13.36 24.71 28.65
C ARG A 284 -12.00 24.66 29.34
N LEU A 285 -11.71 25.65 30.18
CA LEU A 285 -10.64 25.62 31.20
C LEU A 285 -11.25 25.15 32.53
N VAL A 286 -10.44 24.55 33.40
CA VAL A 286 -10.77 24.42 34.83
C VAL A 286 -10.80 25.84 35.42
N ASP A 287 -11.76 26.13 36.31
CA ASP A 287 -11.70 27.31 37.17
C ASP A 287 -10.95 26.91 38.45
N PRO A 288 -9.75 27.48 38.75
CA PRO A 288 -8.96 27.08 39.92
C PRO A 288 -9.74 27.18 41.24
N ARG A 289 -10.76 28.05 41.30
CA ARG A 289 -11.64 28.22 42.46
C ARG A 289 -12.49 26.98 42.76
N GLN A 290 -12.62 26.04 41.82
CA GLN A 290 -13.35 24.78 42.01
C GLN A 290 -12.51 23.67 42.63
N GLU A 291 -11.19 23.81 42.73
CA GLU A 291 -10.32 22.83 43.41
C GLU A 291 -10.20 23.12 44.93
N ILE A 292 -10.47 24.37 45.35
CA ILE A 292 -10.40 24.84 46.74
C ILE A 292 -11.70 24.60 47.52
N LEU A 293 -12.84 24.52 46.82
CA LEU A 293 -14.16 24.36 47.43
C LEU A 293 -14.45 22.86 47.70
N PRO A 294 -14.57 22.42 48.98
CA PRO A 294 -15.08 21.09 49.26
C PRO A 294 -16.52 20.96 48.75
N GLY A 295 -16.90 19.74 48.34
CA GLY A 295 -18.12 19.51 47.57
C GLY A 295 -19.42 19.94 48.28
N ASP A 296 -20.37 20.41 47.46
CA ASP A 296 -21.74 20.82 47.81
C ASP A 296 -21.95 22.29 48.27
N SER A 297 -21.29 23.24 47.59
CA SER A 297 -21.72 24.65 47.53
C SER A 297 -22.02 25.08 46.08
N SER A 298 -22.97 25.99 45.88
CA SER A 298 -23.40 26.43 44.56
C SER A 298 -22.50 27.54 43.97
N ILE A 299 -22.67 27.84 42.68
CA ILE A 299 -21.94 28.95 42.02
C ILE A 299 -22.47 30.33 42.48
N GLU A 300 -23.64 30.39 43.10
CA GLU A 300 -24.21 31.64 43.63
C GLU A 300 -23.54 32.03 44.96
N ASP A 301 -23.23 31.05 45.81
CA ASP A 301 -22.55 31.24 47.11
C ASP A 301 -21.13 31.84 46.95
N VAL A 302 -20.42 31.48 45.88
CA VAL A 302 -19.04 31.95 45.61
C VAL A 302 -18.97 33.46 45.32
N ASN A 303 -20.09 34.08 44.91
CA ASN A 303 -20.14 35.54 44.76
C ASN A 303 -20.37 36.27 46.10
N ALA A 304 -20.93 35.60 47.11
CA ALA A 304 -21.17 36.19 48.43
C ALA A 304 -19.90 36.19 49.31
N ILE A 305 -18.99 35.23 49.13
CA ILE A 305 -17.72 35.12 49.87
C ILE A 305 -16.72 36.25 49.52
N LEU A 306 -17.01 37.06 48.50
CA LEU A 306 -16.21 38.24 48.10
C LEU A 306 -16.94 39.58 48.33
N ASP A 307 -18.00 39.57 49.14
CA ASP A 307 -18.72 40.78 49.60
C ASP A 307 -18.43 41.06 51.09
N ASP A 308 -17.23 40.68 51.56
CA ASP A 308 -16.81 40.91 52.95
C ASP A 308 -16.52 42.39 53.17
N SER A 309 -17.38 43.04 53.94
CA SER A 309 -17.55 44.49 53.98
C SER A 309 -16.79 45.13 55.13
N ASP A 310 -15.46 44.99 55.12
CA ASP A 310 -14.58 45.62 56.12
C ASP A 310 -14.51 47.15 55.91
N GLU A 311 -15.31 47.88 56.70
CA GLU A 311 -15.15 49.33 56.87
C GLU A 311 -13.82 49.66 57.57
N TRP A 312 -13.04 50.58 57.01
CA TRP A 312 -11.92 51.20 57.73
C TRP A 312 -12.00 52.71 57.74
N ASN A 313 -12.16 53.27 58.95
CA ASN A 313 -12.26 54.71 59.18
C ASN A 313 -10.90 55.39 58.97
N VAL A 314 -10.90 56.50 58.21
CA VAL A 314 -9.69 57.29 57.95
C VAL A 314 -9.64 58.49 58.88
N ASN A 315 -8.76 58.43 59.87
CA ASN A 315 -8.30 59.58 60.67
C ASN A 315 -6.85 59.33 61.10
N ASP A 316 -5.88 59.79 60.30
CA ASP A 316 -5.09 60.98 60.67
C ASP A 316 -4.33 61.52 59.44
N THR A 317 -3.88 62.78 59.51
CA THR A 317 -3.03 63.43 58.51
C THR A 317 -1.77 63.99 59.16
N GLN A 318 -0.60 63.52 58.74
CA GLN A 318 0.57 64.39 58.70
C GLN A 318 1.65 63.97 57.71
N GLN A 319 2.48 64.95 57.36
CA GLN A 319 3.42 64.96 56.24
C GLN A 319 4.76 64.30 56.58
N LEU A 320 5.55 63.97 55.56
CA LEU A 320 6.88 64.60 55.34
C LEU A 320 7.42 64.30 53.92
N ASN A 321 8.25 65.20 53.40
CA ASN A 321 8.78 65.16 52.02
C ASN A 321 10.25 64.73 51.96
N ALA A 322 10.64 63.93 50.97
CA ALA A 322 12.01 63.89 50.41
C ALA A 322 12.06 63.20 49.03
N SER A 323 13.04 63.56 48.19
CA SER A 323 13.36 62.90 46.90
C SER A 323 14.88 63.08 46.59
N PRO A 324 15.47 62.51 45.52
CA PRO A 324 16.35 61.33 45.61
C PRO A 324 17.81 61.65 45.16
N PRO A 325 18.74 60.65 44.98
CA PRO A 325 18.85 59.98 43.67
C PRO A 325 19.47 58.53 43.63
N SER A 326 19.59 58.01 42.40
CA SER A 326 20.61 57.05 41.88
C SER A 326 20.61 55.54 42.22
N SER A 327 19.86 54.79 41.40
CA SER A 327 20.34 53.69 40.54
C SER A 327 21.00 52.41 41.10
N SER A 328 20.22 51.32 41.12
CA SER A 328 20.65 49.96 40.76
C SER A 328 19.47 49.16 40.18
N GLN A 329 19.55 48.69 38.92
CA GLN A 329 18.48 47.85 38.34
C GLN A 329 18.68 46.37 38.70
N GLY A 330 18.13 45.97 39.84
CA GLY A 330 17.84 44.57 40.17
C GLY A 330 16.45 44.15 39.70
N GLN A 331 16.23 42.85 39.53
CA GLN A 331 14.89 42.29 39.43
C GLN A 331 14.15 42.51 40.75
N SER A 332 12.92 43.03 40.72
CA SER A 332 12.13 43.27 41.93
C SER A 332 10.71 42.73 41.76
N SER A 333 10.42 41.65 42.47
CA SER A 333 9.07 41.10 42.63
C SER A 333 8.26 42.05 43.51
N ALA A 334 7.43 42.89 42.91
CA ALA A 334 6.63 43.87 43.64
C ALA A 334 5.41 43.20 44.31
N ILE A 335 5.49 42.96 45.62
CA ILE A 335 4.32 42.72 46.46
C ILE A 335 3.56 44.05 46.56
N VAL A 336 2.42 44.16 45.88
CA VAL A 336 1.59 45.38 45.86
C VAL A 336 0.28 45.12 46.59
N ALA A 337 0.27 45.42 47.89
CA ALA A 337 -0.96 45.73 48.61
C ALA A 337 -1.14 47.26 48.58
N LEU A 338 -2.22 47.76 47.98
CA LEU A 338 -2.64 49.16 48.05
C LEU A 338 -4.10 49.36 47.59
N SER A 339 -4.64 50.52 47.93
CA SER A 339 -6.08 50.80 48.04
C SER A 339 -6.79 51.19 46.75
N SER A 340 -8.12 51.27 46.83
CA SER A 340 -9.03 51.59 45.73
C SER A 340 -9.16 53.09 45.47
N SER A 341 -9.05 53.48 44.19
CA SER A 341 -9.56 54.74 43.66
C SER A 341 -10.74 54.46 42.72
N SER A 342 -11.82 55.23 42.86
CA SER A 342 -13.10 54.98 42.18
C SER A 342 -13.15 55.54 40.73
N GLN A 343 -14.23 55.19 40.02
CA GLN A 343 -14.59 55.64 38.66
C GLN A 343 -13.67 55.13 37.52
N GLY A 344 -14.09 54.02 36.89
CA GLY A 344 -13.52 53.48 35.64
C GLY A 344 -13.39 51.95 35.59
N ASN A 345 -13.23 51.28 36.73
CA ASN A 345 -12.78 49.88 36.80
C ASN A 345 -13.91 48.82 36.90
N GLN A 346 -14.67 48.60 35.82
CA GLN A 346 -15.48 47.38 35.66
C GLN A 346 -14.95 46.40 34.59
N GLU A 347 -14.34 46.89 33.50
CA GLU A 347 -13.75 46.01 32.47
C GLU A 347 -12.44 45.35 32.94
N LEU A 348 -11.59 46.11 33.65
CA LEU A 348 -10.28 45.65 34.14
C LEU A 348 -10.34 44.55 35.21
N LYS A 349 -11.51 44.22 35.76
CA LYS A 349 -11.69 43.12 36.73
C LYS A 349 -11.76 41.72 36.08
N GLN A 350 -11.73 41.56 34.76
CA GLN A 350 -12.29 40.36 34.09
C GLN A 350 -11.32 39.43 33.32
N ALA A 351 -10.04 39.78 33.16
CA ALA A 351 -9.09 39.02 32.34
C ALA A 351 -8.45 37.82 33.08
N TYR A 352 -9.24 36.79 33.39
CA TYR A 352 -8.80 35.62 34.16
C TYR A 352 -8.48 34.36 33.32
N TYR A 353 -9.14 34.16 32.18
CA TYR A 353 -9.08 32.89 31.46
C TYR A 353 -8.44 33.07 30.08
N PHE A 354 -7.39 32.29 29.80
CA PHE A 354 -6.69 32.26 28.52
C PHE A 354 -6.01 30.89 28.35
N TYR A 355 -5.79 30.48 27.11
CA TYR A 355 -5.03 29.27 26.79
C TYR A 355 -3.56 29.62 26.57
N SER A 356 -2.63 28.83 27.11
CA SER A 356 -1.19 28.99 26.90
C SER A 356 -0.49 27.66 26.65
N MET A 357 0.34 27.59 25.61
CA MET A 357 1.00 26.35 25.17
C MET A 357 2.40 26.65 24.64
N ALA A 358 3.37 25.84 25.06
CA ALA A 358 4.75 25.91 24.60
C ALA A 358 4.92 25.17 23.26
N ASP A 359 4.59 23.87 23.23
CA ASP A 359 4.95 22.96 22.14
C ASP A 359 3.75 22.12 21.69
N LEU A 360 3.59 22.03 20.37
CA LEU A 360 2.66 21.15 19.65
C LEU A 360 3.48 20.18 18.77
N ALA A 361 3.71 18.98 19.30
CA ALA A 361 4.43 17.92 18.60
C ALA A 361 3.46 16.94 17.92
N VAL A 362 3.57 16.79 16.60
CA VAL A 362 2.80 15.83 15.79
C VAL A 362 3.77 14.76 15.27
N GLY A 363 3.96 13.71 16.08
CA GLY A 363 4.92 12.64 15.78
C GLY A 363 4.36 11.64 14.78
N GLY A 364 5.05 11.43 13.66
CA GLY A 364 4.65 10.48 12.64
C GLY A 364 5.72 10.26 11.58
N ARG A 365 5.33 9.61 10.48
CA ARG A 365 6.17 9.49 9.28
C ARG A 365 5.41 9.80 8.00
N CYS A 366 6.13 10.28 7.00
CA CYS A 366 5.57 10.68 5.72
C CYS A 366 4.92 9.48 4.99
N LYS A 367 3.65 9.57 4.53
CA LYS A 367 2.90 8.41 4.01
C LYS A 367 3.37 8.01 2.60
N CYS A 368 4.18 6.96 2.48
CA CYS A 368 4.67 6.45 1.20
C CYS A 368 4.34 4.97 0.93
N ASN A 369 3.38 4.39 1.68
CA ASN A 369 2.90 3.00 1.53
C ASN A 369 4.00 1.91 1.52
N GLY A 370 5.17 2.19 2.10
CA GLY A 370 6.29 1.25 2.12
C GLY A 370 7.12 1.18 0.82
N HIS A 371 6.96 2.16 -0.08
CA HIS A 371 7.68 2.23 -1.37
C HIS A 371 8.58 3.47 -1.54
N ALA A 372 8.87 4.21 -0.47
CA ALA A 372 9.90 5.24 -0.47
C ALA A 372 10.52 5.38 0.92
N SER A 373 11.81 5.70 0.94
CA SER A 373 12.66 5.89 2.11
C SER A 373 12.76 7.33 2.60
N ARG A 374 12.23 8.28 1.81
CA ARG A 374 12.25 9.71 2.12
C ARG A 374 11.14 10.44 1.38
N CYS A 375 10.82 11.62 1.87
CA CYS A 375 10.01 12.61 1.16
C CYS A 375 10.88 13.81 0.77
N SER A 376 10.62 14.37 -0.40
CA SER A 376 11.32 15.50 -0.98
C SER A 376 10.32 16.59 -1.37
N ALA A 377 10.64 17.84 -1.11
CA ALA A 377 9.85 18.96 -1.61
C ALA A 377 10.02 19.08 -3.14
N VAL A 378 8.91 19.11 -3.86
CA VAL A 378 8.88 19.33 -5.31
C VAL A 378 8.72 20.82 -5.56
N THR A 379 9.66 21.42 -6.28
CA THR A 379 9.57 22.83 -6.71
C THR A 379 8.60 22.96 -7.89
N SER A 380 7.32 23.13 -7.59
CA SER A 380 6.27 23.42 -8.56
C SER A 380 6.29 24.90 -8.99
N ASP A 381 6.87 25.14 -10.17
CA ASP A 381 7.00 26.41 -10.91
C ASP A 381 8.05 27.42 -10.35
N PRO A 382 8.76 28.22 -11.19
CA PRO A 382 9.76 29.20 -10.73
C PRO A 382 9.24 30.39 -9.92
N LYS A 383 7.98 30.35 -9.45
CA LYS A 383 7.27 31.48 -8.83
C LYS A 383 7.13 31.40 -7.31
N GLY A 384 7.81 30.44 -6.66
CA GLY A 384 7.93 30.42 -5.20
C GLY A 384 6.66 30.01 -4.45
N SER A 385 5.80 29.18 -5.07
CA SER A 385 4.71 28.49 -4.39
C SER A 385 5.22 27.64 -3.20
N PRO A 386 4.41 27.36 -2.16
CA PRO A 386 4.85 26.58 -1.01
C PRO A 386 5.43 25.20 -1.39
N LEU A 387 6.51 24.83 -0.71
CA LEU A 387 7.26 23.58 -0.92
C LEU A 387 6.35 22.34 -0.77
N GLU A 388 5.94 21.76 -1.89
CA GLU A 388 4.93 20.70 -1.92
C GLU A 388 5.60 19.33 -1.76
N LEU A 389 5.32 18.64 -0.66
CA LEU A 389 6.03 17.42 -0.26
C LEU A 389 5.51 16.18 -1.00
N GLU A 390 6.40 15.39 -1.59
CA GLU A 390 6.11 14.13 -2.31
C GLU A 390 7.13 13.03 -1.95
N CYS A 391 6.74 11.76 -2.06
CA CYS A 391 7.62 10.61 -1.83
C CYS A 391 8.60 10.36 -3.00
N ASP A 392 9.85 9.98 -2.69
CA ASP A 392 10.82 9.49 -3.69
C ASP A 392 10.51 8.03 -4.08
N CYS A 393 9.44 7.82 -4.86
CA CYS A 393 8.85 6.50 -5.09
C CYS A 393 9.75 5.51 -5.88
N LYS A 394 10.19 4.47 -5.16
CA LYS A 394 10.88 3.29 -5.67
C LYS A 394 9.85 2.23 -6.12
N HIS A 395 10.19 0.94 -6.10
CA HIS A 395 9.28 -0.20 -6.36
C HIS A 395 8.39 -0.09 -7.63
N ASN A 396 8.83 0.70 -8.61
CA ASN A 396 8.05 1.12 -9.77
C ASN A 396 6.66 1.73 -9.44
N THR A 397 6.50 2.39 -8.29
CA THR A 397 5.29 3.12 -7.89
C THR A 397 5.40 4.62 -8.18
N ALA A 398 4.28 5.33 -8.20
CA ALA A 398 4.16 6.73 -8.54
C ALA A 398 2.99 7.38 -7.80
N GLY A 399 2.90 8.71 -7.89
CA GLY A 399 1.93 9.50 -7.14
C GLY A 399 2.42 9.85 -5.74
N ARG A 400 1.77 10.84 -5.12
CA ARG A 400 2.32 11.52 -3.95
C ARG A 400 2.57 10.61 -2.77
N ASP A 401 1.73 9.59 -2.59
CA ASP A 401 1.82 8.62 -1.50
C ASP A 401 2.38 7.27 -2.00
N CYS A 402 2.96 7.24 -3.20
CA CYS A 402 3.32 6.04 -3.96
C CYS A 402 2.12 5.10 -4.20
N GLU A 403 0.92 5.65 -4.33
CA GLU A 403 -0.37 4.96 -4.30
C GLU A 403 -0.81 4.28 -5.61
N LYS A 404 0.01 4.36 -6.67
CA LYS A 404 -0.25 3.75 -7.98
C LYS A 404 1.04 3.25 -8.63
N CYS A 405 0.93 2.42 -9.66
CA CYS A 405 2.09 1.98 -10.44
C CYS A 405 2.56 3.05 -11.45
N LYS A 406 3.87 3.09 -11.74
CA LYS A 406 4.44 3.86 -12.86
C LYS A 406 3.80 3.38 -14.18
N PRO A 407 3.62 4.26 -15.18
CA PRO A 407 3.15 3.87 -16.51
C PRO A 407 3.98 2.69 -17.07
N PHE A 408 3.31 1.73 -17.72
CA PHE A 408 3.88 0.45 -18.20
C PHE A 408 4.13 -0.64 -17.15
N TYR A 409 3.99 -0.35 -15.84
CA TYR A 409 4.14 -1.34 -14.76
C TYR A 409 2.79 -1.88 -14.26
N PHE A 410 1.91 -2.25 -15.20
CA PHE A 410 0.54 -2.70 -14.92
C PHE A 410 0.35 -4.22 -15.13
N ASP A 411 1.39 -5.04 -14.90
CA ASP A 411 1.26 -6.49 -15.03
C ASP A 411 0.55 -7.16 -13.83
N ARG A 412 0.66 -6.59 -12.63
CA ARG A 412 -0.15 -6.96 -11.45
C ARG A 412 -0.80 -5.71 -10.83
N PRO A 413 -1.82 -5.86 -9.97
CA PRO A 413 -2.36 -4.74 -9.21
C PRO A 413 -1.28 -4.09 -8.33
N TRP A 414 -1.45 -2.80 -8.04
CA TRP A 414 -0.72 -2.14 -6.96
C TRP A 414 -1.16 -2.70 -5.60
N ALA A 415 -0.24 -2.80 -4.65
CA ALA A 415 -0.51 -3.05 -3.24
C ALA A 415 0.60 -2.45 -2.37
N ARG A 416 0.23 -1.95 -1.17
CA ARG A 416 1.15 -1.46 -0.13
C ARG A 416 2.21 -2.52 0.20
N ALA A 417 3.45 -2.11 0.42
CA ALA A 417 4.52 -3.01 0.84
C ALA A 417 4.36 -3.44 2.32
N THR A 418 4.53 -4.73 2.60
CA THR A 418 4.47 -5.32 3.95
C THR A 418 5.87 -5.77 4.40
N SER A 419 6.01 -6.19 5.65
CA SER A 419 7.23 -6.82 6.18
C SER A 419 7.68 -8.07 5.40
N GLN A 420 6.77 -8.74 4.69
CA GLN A 420 7.03 -9.98 3.94
C GLN A 420 7.25 -9.76 2.43
N SER A 421 6.82 -8.63 1.87
CA SER A 421 6.87 -8.36 0.42
C SER A 421 6.85 -6.86 0.11
N ALA A 422 7.79 -6.41 -0.72
CA ALA A 422 7.80 -5.03 -1.24
C ALA A 422 6.64 -4.69 -2.17
N ASN A 423 5.89 -5.70 -2.64
CA ASN A 423 4.72 -5.56 -3.51
C ASN A 423 4.95 -4.61 -4.70
N GLU A 424 6.13 -4.69 -5.32
CA GLU A 424 6.57 -3.82 -6.39
C GLU A 424 5.70 -3.94 -7.65
N CYS A 425 5.53 -2.85 -8.38
CA CYS A 425 4.82 -2.86 -9.64
C CYS A 425 5.68 -3.53 -10.72
N ARG A 426 5.10 -4.48 -11.46
CA ARG A 426 5.83 -5.31 -12.44
C ARG A 426 5.61 -4.83 -13.88
N PRO A 427 6.67 -4.75 -14.70
CA PRO A 427 6.57 -4.27 -16.07
C PRO A 427 5.76 -5.22 -16.95
N CYS A 428 4.96 -4.67 -17.86
CA CYS A 428 4.22 -5.45 -18.83
C CYS A 428 5.15 -6.07 -19.88
N GLN A 429 5.15 -7.41 -20.01
CA GLN A 429 5.90 -8.06 -21.08
C GLN A 429 5.28 -7.75 -22.45
N CYS A 430 5.90 -6.84 -23.19
CA CYS A 430 5.48 -6.41 -24.54
C CYS A 430 6.56 -6.61 -25.60
N ASN A 431 7.62 -7.38 -25.30
CA ASN A 431 8.74 -7.69 -26.20
C ASN A 431 9.36 -6.45 -26.88
N GLY A 432 9.35 -5.27 -26.23
CA GLY A 432 9.82 -4.01 -26.82
C GLY A 432 8.93 -3.39 -27.92
N HIS A 433 7.82 -4.04 -28.30
CA HIS A 433 6.90 -3.57 -29.33
C HIS A 433 5.82 -2.60 -28.82
N SER A 434 5.70 -2.40 -27.51
CA SER A 434 4.91 -1.32 -26.94
C SER A 434 5.60 -0.66 -25.74
N ARG A 435 5.18 0.58 -25.45
CA ARG A 435 5.55 1.40 -24.29
C ARG A 435 4.35 1.69 -23.38
N SER A 436 3.21 1.02 -23.61
CA SER A 436 1.97 1.20 -22.86
C SER A 436 1.20 -0.12 -22.77
N CYS A 437 0.60 -0.36 -21.61
CA CYS A 437 -0.25 -1.50 -21.34
C CYS A 437 -1.38 -1.11 -20.41
N ARG A 438 -2.35 -2.01 -20.26
CA ARG A 438 -3.38 -1.98 -19.21
C ARG A 438 -3.35 -3.27 -18.42
N PHE A 439 -3.78 -3.22 -17.18
CA PHE A 439 -4.09 -4.41 -16.41
C PHE A 439 -5.40 -5.08 -16.89
N ASN A 440 -5.53 -6.39 -16.68
CA ASN A 440 -6.78 -7.13 -16.80
C ASN A 440 -6.90 -8.14 -15.64
N MET A 441 -7.91 -7.93 -14.79
CA MET A 441 -8.17 -8.76 -13.60
C MET A 441 -8.56 -10.21 -13.94
N GLU A 442 -9.21 -10.45 -15.07
CA GLU A 442 -9.62 -11.80 -15.48
C GLU A 442 -8.39 -12.63 -15.89
N LEU A 443 -7.53 -12.05 -16.74
CA LEU A 443 -6.25 -12.68 -17.13
C LEU A 443 -5.33 -12.87 -15.93
N TYR A 444 -5.33 -11.94 -14.97
CA TYR A 444 -4.59 -12.11 -13.71
C TYR A 444 -5.09 -13.31 -12.91
N LYS A 445 -6.41 -13.48 -12.73
CA LYS A 445 -7.00 -14.65 -12.07
C LYS A 445 -6.66 -15.95 -12.81
N LEU A 446 -6.82 -15.98 -14.14
CA LEU A 446 -6.50 -17.15 -14.98
C LEU A 446 -5.02 -17.52 -14.93
N SER A 447 -4.11 -16.55 -14.80
CA SER A 447 -2.66 -16.78 -14.62
C SER A 447 -2.27 -17.34 -13.23
N GLY A 448 -3.24 -17.54 -12.33
CA GLY A 448 -2.98 -17.91 -10.94
C GLY A 448 -2.42 -16.74 -10.11
N MET A 449 -2.86 -15.51 -10.40
CA MET A 449 -2.41 -14.25 -9.78
C MET A 449 -0.92 -13.94 -10.05
N ARG A 450 -0.47 -14.16 -11.29
CA ARG A 450 0.94 -13.95 -11.71
C ARG A 450 1.12 -12.79 -12.69
N SER A 451 0.28 -12.69 -13.72
CA SER A 451 0.36 -11.68 -14.79
C SER A 451 -1.00 -11.41 -15.43
N GLY A 452 -1.45 -10.17 -15.36
CA GLY A 452 -2.66 -9.62 -15.98
C GLY A 452 -2.39 -8.52 -17.02
N GLY A 453 -1.14 -8.15 -17.28
CA GLY A 453 -0.79 -7.08 -18.21
C GLY A 453 -1.17 -7.40 -19.67
N VAL A 454 -1.71 -6.41 -20.37
CA VAL A 454 -2.09 -6.47 -21.79
C VAL A 454 -1.53 -5.25 -22.52
N CYS A 455 -0.69 -5.48 -23.53
CA CYS A 455 -0.05 -4.43 -24.30
C CYS A 455 -1.03 -3.65 -25.18
N ILE A 456 -0.81 -2.34 -25.31
CA ILE A 456 -1.66 -1.43 -26.10
C ILE A 456 -0.86 -0.92 -27.30
N ARG A 457 -1.49 -0.89 -28.49
CA ARG A 457 -0.86 -0.41 -29.75
C ARG A 457 0.51 -1.04 -30.03
N CYS A 458 0.54 -2.36 -30.21
CA CYS A 458 1.72 -3.09 -30.67
C CYS A 458 2.28 -2.47 -31.97
N ARG A 459 3.61 -2.26 -32.00
CA ARG A 459 4.38 -1.70 -33.12
C ARG A 459 5.09 -2.81 -33.90
N HIS A 460 5.85 -2.42 -34.93
CA HIS A 460 6.68 -3.33 -35.73
C HIS A 460 5.89 -4.50 -36.34
N ASN A 461 4.62 -4.23 -36.69
CA ASN A 461 3.66 -5.19 -37.27
C ASN A 461 3.40 -6.45 -36.41
N THR A 462 3.52 -6.33 -35.09
CA THR A 462 3.17 -7.38 -34.12
C THR A 462 1.73 -7.24 -33.59
N ALA A 463 1.21 -8.32 -33.02
CA ALA A 463 -0.12 -8.44 -32.45
C ALA A 463 -0.14 -9.41 -31.25
N GLY A 464 -1.32 -9.57 -30.63
CA GLY A 464 -1.53 -10.41 -29.45
C GLY A 464 -1.21 -9.71 -28.12
N ARG A 465 -1.61 -10.35 -27.01
CA ARG A 465 -1.53 -9.81 -25.63
C ARG A 465 -0.17 -9.20 -25.26
N HIS A 466 0.91 -9.84 -25.70
CA HIS A 466 2.29 -9.49 -25.39
C HIS A 466 3.07 -8.98 -26.61
N CYS A 467 2.37 -8.62 -27.69
CA CYS A 467 2.98 -8.30 -28.99
C CYS A 467 3.95 -9.41 -29.46
N HIS A 468 3.51 -10.67 -29.41
CA HIS A 468 4.38 -11.86 -29.53
C HIS A 468 4.27 -12.60 -30.88
N HIS A 469 3.22 -12.34 -31.66
CA HIS A 469 3.04 -12.87 -33.01
C HIS A 469 2.91 -11.73 -34.02
N CYS A 470 3.02 -12.02 -35.31
CA CYS A 470 2.86 -11.01 -36.37
C CYS A 470 1.38 -10.71 -36.63
N ARG A 471 1.07 -9.48 -37.04
CA ARG A 471 -0.29 -9.12 -37.47
C ARG A 471 -0.62 -9.83 -38.79
N GLU A 472 -1.89 -10.09 -39.03
CA GLU A 472 -2.40 -10.53 -40.33
C GLU A 472 -1.82 -9.67 -41.48
N GLY A 473 -1.37 -10.35 -42.54
CA GLY A 473 -0.57 -9.79 -43.63
C GLY A 473 0.95 -9.79 -43.39
N PHE A 474 1.42 -10.33 -42.25
CA PHE A 474 2.84 -10.46 -41.92
C PHE A 474 3.16 -11.84 -41.31
N TYR A 475 4.41 -12.30 -41.49
CA TYR A 475 4.93 -13.55 -40.95
C TYR A 475 6.24 -13.37 -40.16
N ARG A 476 6.52 -14.34 -39.28
CA ARG A 476 7.67 -14.36 -38.36
C ARG A 476 8.99 -14.63 -39.09
N ASP A 477 9.97 -13.73 -38.95
CA ASP A 477 11.33 -13.97 -39.46
C ASP A 477 12.19 -14.68 -38.40
N SER A 478 12.17 -16.01 -38.36
CA SER A 478 12.81 -16.82 -37.29
C SER A 478 14.29 -16.51 -37.04
N LYS A 479 15.01 -15.95 -38.03
CA LYS A 479 16.41 -15.50 -37.90
C LYS A 479 16.60 -14.28 -36.98
N LEU A 480 15.51 -13.63 -36.55
CA LEU A 480 15.53 -12.43 -35.70
C LEU A 480 14.93 -12.72 -34.32
N PRO A 481 15.49 -12.17 -33.22
CA PRO A 481 14.95 -12.37 -31.87
C PRO A 481 13.59 -11.68 -31.72
N ALA A 482 12.75 -12.21 -30.82
CA ALA A 482 11.33 -11.87 -30.72
C ALA A 482 11.03 -10.36 -30.54
N GLY A 483 11.92 -9.61 -29.89
CA GLY A 483 11.77 -8.17 -29.67
C GLY A 483 12.32 -7.24 -30.76
N HIS A 484 12.82 -7.79 -31.88
CA HIS A 484 13.48 -6.99 -32.91
C HIS A 484 12.49 -6.16 -33.76
N LYS A 485 12.86 -4.92 -34.12
CA LYS A 485 11.98 -3.98 -34.86
C LYS A 485 11.56 -4.44 -36.27
N ARG A 486 12.17 -5.50 -36.80
CA ARG A 486 11.84 -6.14 -38.10
C ARG A 486 11.50 -7.63 -37.96
N VAL A 487 11.05 -8.07 -36.78
CA VAL A 487 10.70 -9.47 -36.47
C VAL A 487 9.57 -10.04 -37.35
N CYS A 488 8.76 -9.15 -37.96
CA CYS A 488 7.66 -9.48 -38.85
C CYS A 488 7.91 -8.94 -40.27
N LYS A 489 7.90 -9.83 -41.26
CA LYS A 489 8.04 -9.55 -42.70
C LYS A 489 6.68 -9.56 -43.41
N SER A 490 6.54 -8.85 -44.52
CA SER A 490 5.28 -8.76 -45.27
C SER A 490 4.95 -10.07 -45.99
N CYS A 491 3.67 -10.40 -46.12
CA CYS A 491 3.19 -11.47 -46.99
C CYS A 491 3.13 -10.98 -48.45
N ASP A 492 4.25 -11.09 -49.18
CA ASP A 492 4.36 -10.63 -50.57
C ASP A 492 3.74 -11.63 -51.58
N CYS A 493 2.50 -12.07 -51.31
CA CYS A 493 1.78 -13.08 -52.08
C CYS A 493 1.45 -12.61 -53.50
N HIS A 494 1.75 -13.45 -54.50
CA HIS A 494 1.62 -13.08 -55.91
C HIS A 494 0.13 -12.93 -56.31
N PRO A 495 -0.30 -11.75 -56.82
CA PRO A 495 -1.72 -11.41 -56.94
C PRO A 495 -2.51 -12.29 -57.92
N ILE A 496 -1.83 -12.98 -58.82
CA ILE A 496 -2.44 -13.93 -59.78
C ILE A 496 -2.30 -15.38 -59.30
N GLY A 497 -1.21 -15.71 -58.60
CA GLY A 497 -0.85 -17.09 -58.25
C GLY A 497 -1.32 -17.57 -56.88
N SER A 498 -1.63 -16.65 -55.97
CA SER A 498 -2.24 -16.94 -54.68
C SER A 498 -3.77 -16.85 -54.71
N LEU A 499 -4.41 -17.54 -53.77
CA LEU A 499 -5.85 -17.43 -53.47
C LEU A 499 -6.17 -16.21 -52.58
N GLY A 500 -5.17 -15.64 -51.91
CA GLY A 500 -5.32 -14.48 -51.03
C GLY A 500 -3.99 -13.78 -50.75
N ARG A 501 -4.05 -12.62 -50.07
CA ARG A 501 -2.88 -11.81 -49.68
C ARG A 501 -2.32 -12.15 -48.29
N THR A 502 -3.00 -13.01 -47.54
CA THR A 502 -2.61 -13.44 -46.20
C THR A 502 -1.83 -14.75 -46.30
N CYS A 503 -0.62 -14.74 -45.76
CA CYS A 503 0.24 -15.92 -45.67
C CYS A 503 0.24 -16.51 -44.26
N ASN A 504 0.73 -17.74 -44.12
CA ASN A 504 0.90 -18.39 -42.82
C ASN A 504 1.83 -17.55 -41.92
N MET A 505 1.35 -17.15 -40.74
CA MET A 505 2.06 -16.26 -39.82
C MET A 505 3.40 -16.81 -39.29
N THR A 506 3.62 -18.12 -39.35
CA THR A 506 4.85 -18.78 -38.89
C THR A 506 5.79 -19.09 -40.04
N SER A 507 5.32 -19.70 -41.13
CA SER A 507 6.18 -20.14 -42.25
C SER A 507 6.32 -19.12 -43.38
N GLY A 508 5.43 -18.12 -43.47
CA GLY A 508 5.37 -17.17 -44.58
C GLY A 508 4.75 -17.71 -45.87
N GLN A 509 4.32 -18.99 -45.90
CA GLN A 509 3.73 -19.60 -47.09
C GLN A 509 2.37 -18.98 -47.43
N CYS A 510 2.24 -18.43 -48.63
CA CYS A 510 0.98 -17.96 -49.19
C CYS A 510 0.10 -19.14 -49.66
N PRO A 511 -1.23 -19.03 -49.62
CA PRO A 511 -2.13 -20.05 -50.16
C PRO A 511 -2.09 -20.01 -51.69
N CYS A 512 -1.50 -21.01 -52.32
CA CYS A 512 -1.33 -21.07 -53.78
C CYS A 512 -2.55 -21.67 -54.48
N LYS A 513 -2.76 -21.28 -55.74
CA LYS A 513 -3.71 -21.92 -56.66
C LYS A 513 -3.16 -23.24 -57.19
N ASP A 514 -4.04 -24.06 -57.78
CA ASP A 514 -3.68 -25.32 -58.41
C ASP A 514 -2.55 -25.16 -59.44
N GLY A 515 -1.54 -26.03 -59.35
CA GLY A 515 -0.35 -25.98 -60.20
C GLY A 515 0.63 -24.84 -59.92
N VAL A 516 0.39 -24.00 -58.90
CA VAL A 516 1.27 -22.89 -58.50
C VAL A 516 2.05 -23.27 -57.23
N THR A 517 3.32 -22.85 -57.13
CA THR A 517 4.20 -23.16 -56.00
C THR A 517 5.17 -22.02 -55.67
N GLY A 518 5.99 -22.21 -54.63
CA GLY A 518 6.87 -21.21 -54.04
C GLY A 518 6.24 -20.46 -52.87
N LEU A 519 7.06 -19.86 -52.01
CA LEU A 519 6.63 -19.17 -50.78
C LEU A 519 5.54 -18.12 -51.04
N THR A 520 5.71 -17.37 -52.13
CA THR A 520 4.80 -16.30 -52.59
C THR A 520 3.90 -16.72 -53.74
N CYS A 521 3.85 -18.01 -54.12
CA CYS A 521 3.07 -18.54 -55.25
C CYS A 521 3.40 -17.87 -56.59
N ASN A 522 4.68 -17.66 -56.87
CA ASN A 522 5.18 -16.87 -58.00
C ASN A 522 5.63 -17.69 -59.22
N ARG A 523 5.47 -19.02 -59.20
CA ARG A 523 5.90 -19.93 -60.30
C ARG A 523 5.02 -21.17 -60.38
N CYS A 524 4.97 -21.81 -61.56
CA CYS A 524 4.29 -23.10 -61.70
C CYS A 524 5.08 -24.25 -61.05
N GLN A 525 4.37 -25.30 -60.64
CA GLN A 525 4.93 -26.56 -60.18
C GLN A 525 5.52 -27.36 -61.35
N LYS A 526 6.49 -28.25 -61.07
CA LYS A 526 7.02 -29.19 -62.08
C LYS A 526 5.85 -29.99 -62.69
N GLY A 527 5.80 -30.07 -64.02
CA GLY A 527 4.67 -30.65 -64.76
C GLY A 527 3.59 -29.65 -65.19
N TYR A 528 3.70 -28.37 -64.80
CA TYR A 528 2.77 -27.30 -65.19
C TYR A 528 3.49 -26.16 -65.94
N GLN A 529 2.80 -25.57 -66.92
CA GLN A 529 3.22 -24.41 -67.69
C GLN A 529 2.31 -23.20 -67.43
N GLN A 530 2.82 -21.99 -67.64
CA GLN A 530 2.04 -20.76 -67.44
C GLN A 530 0.95 -20.62 -68.52
N SER A 531 -0.25 -20.25 -68.08
CA SER A 531 -1.40 -19.95 -68.94
C SER A 531 -1.65 -18.43 -69.03
N ARG A 532 -2.43 -18.00 -70.02
CA ARG A 532 -2.87 -16.60 -70.15
C ARG A 532 -4.06 -16.23 -69.25
N SER A 533 -4.59 -17.17 -68.46
CA SER A 533 -5.75 -16.95 -67.58
C SER A 533 -5.33 -16.45 -66.19
N PRO A 534 -5.80 -15.27 -65.72
CA PRO A 534 -5.59 -14.83 -64.34
C PRO A 534 -6.28 -15.72 -63.30
N ILE A 535 -7.28 -16.51 -63.72
CA ILE A 535 -8.03 -17.41 -62.83
C ILE A 535 -7.21 -18.68 -62.61
N ALA A 536 -6.80 -19.36 -63.69
CA ALA A 536 -6.01 -20.59 -63.69
C ALA A 536 -4.63 -20.36 -64.34
N PRO A 537 -3.65 -19.77 -63.62
CA PRO A 537 -2.40 -19.29 -64.22
C PRO A 537 -1.38 -20.38 -64.54
N CYS A 538 -1.58 -21.61 -64.05
CA CYS A 538 -0.73 -22.76 -64.36
C CYS A 538 -1.63 -23.93 -64.80
N ILE A 539 -1.33 -24.51 -65.96
CA ILE A 539 -2.03 -25.69 -66.51
C ILE A 539 -1.02 -26.83 -66.66
N ARG A 540 -1.47 -28.09 -66.57
CA ARG A 540 -0.57 -29.23 -66.80
C ARG A 540 -0.04 -29.18 -68.23
N MET A 541 1.21 -29.58 -68.40
CA MET A 541 1.72 -29.92 -69.72
C MET A 541 1.05 -31.23 -70.14
N HIS A 542 0.46 -31.27 -71.33
CA HIS A 542 -0.04 -32.52 -71.89
C HIS A 542 1.14 -33.33 -72.42
N GLU A 543 1.26 -34.58 -72.01
CA GLU A 543 2.10 -35.56 -72.68
C GLU A 543 1.37 -35.98 -73.96
N THR A 544 1.80 -35.43 -75.10
CA THR A 544 1.37 -35.84 -76.44
C THR A 544 2.47 -36.66 -77.07
N ASP A 545 2.33 -37.99 -77.04
CA ASP A 545 2.02 -38.75 -78.26
C ASP A 545 1.99 -40.25 -77.96
N ASP A 546 0.80 -40.86 -78.07
CA ASP A 546 0.65 -42.25 -78.53
C ASP A 546 -0.82 -42.54 -78.91
N ILE A 547 -1.25 -42.07 -80.09
CA ILE A 547 -2.51 -42.48 -80.72
C ILE A 547 -2.26 -42.79 -82.21
N LEU A 548 -1.69 -43.96 -82.51
CA LEU A 548 -1.88 -44.58 -83.81
C LEU A 548 -1.70 -46.11 -83.78
N LEU A 549 -2.81 -46.84 -83.59
CA LEU A 549 -3.16 -48.15 -84.19
C LEU A 549 -4.41 -48.67 -83.46
N GLY A 550 -5.53 -48.83 -84.17
CA GLY A 550 -6.83 -49.13 -83.56
C GLY A 550 -7.26 -50.60 -83.69
N LEU A 551 -7.81 -51.16 -82.61
CA LEU A 551 -8.76 -52.29 -82.56
C LEU A 551 -9.62 -52.17 -81.27
N PRO A 552 -10.82 -52.79 -81.20
CA PRO A 552 -11.88 -52.39 -80.24
C PRO A 552 -11.82 -53.08 -78.86
N PRO A 553 -12.50 -52.54 -77.83
CA PRO A 553 -12.41 -53.02 -76.45
C PRO A 553 -13.30 -54.23 -76.15
N ILE A 554 -12.75 -55.25 -75.46
CA ILE A 554 -13.51 -56.42 -74.97
C ILE A 554 -13.70 -56.35 -73.45
N LEU A 555 -14.92 -55.94 -73.06
CA LEU A 555 -15.73 -56.44 -71.96
C LEU A 555 -15.04 -57.04 -70.71
N ARG A 556 -15.27 -56.38 -69.56
CA ARG A 556 -15.93 -57.05 -68.42
C ARG A 556 -16.79 -56.06 -67.62
N LYS A 557 -18.12 -56.21 -67.70
CA LYS A 557 -19.13 -55.56 -66.86
C LYS A 557 -20.12 -56.64 -66.40
N SER A 558 -20.32 -56.77 -65.10
CA SER A 558 -21.48 -57.49 -64.53
C SER A 558 -21.70 -57.13 -63.04
N ASN A 559 -22.43 -56.05 -62.81
CA ASN A 559 -23.39 -55.97 -61.70
C ASN A 559 -24.49 -57.02 -61.96
N PRO A 560 -25.22 -57.57 -60.95
CA PRO A 560 -26.14 -56.79 -60.12
C PRO A 560 -26.24 -57.24 -58.65
N SER A 561 -27.35 -56.87 -57.99
CA SER A 561 -27.54 -56.82 -56.55
C SER A 561 -28.54 -57.85 -55.98
N SER A 562 -28.58 -57.90 -54.64
CA SER A 562 -29.79 -58.02 -53.80
C SER A 562 -30.61 -59.32 -53.76
N SER A 563 -30.38 -60.10 -52.69
CA SER A 563 -31.38 -60.71 -51.80
C SER A 563 -30.75 -60.76 -50.38
N GLU A 564 -31.37 -60.17 -49.35
CA GLU A 564 -32.36 -60.76 -48.42
C GLU A 564 -31.86 -61.97 -47.59
N ARG A 565 -32.15 -62.13 -46.28
CA ARG A 565 -32.69 -61.24 -45.21
C ARG A 565 -32.74 -62.03 -43.88
N PHE A 566 -32.17 -61.56 -42.77
CA PHE A 566 -32.70 -61.77 -41.39
C PHE A 566 -31.95 -60.89 -40.36
N LEU A 567 -32.50 -60.72 -39.15
CA LEU A 567 -32.10 -59.76 -38.10
C LEU A 567 -31.40 -60.48 -36.90
N SER A 568 -30.72 -59.84 -35.92
CA SER A 568 -30.93 -58.49 -35.37
C SER A 568 -29.72 -57.79 -34.69
N LYS A 569 -29.85 -56.45 -34.63
CA LYS A 569 -29.08 -55.35 -33.99
C LYS A 569 -28.24 -55.65 -32.73
N PHE A 570 -27.06 -55.01 -32.62
CA PHE A 570 -26.85 -53.77 -31.83
C PHE A 570 -25.57 -53.01 -32.29
N ASN A 571 -25.41 -51.73 -31.89
CA ASN A 571 -24.40 -50.76 -32.41
C ASN A 571 -23.11 -50.72 -31.54
N GLY A 572 -21.94 -50.20 -31.95
CA GLY A 572 -21.47 -49.70 -33.27
C GLY A 572 -20.43 -48.54 -33.19
N ALA A 573 -19.36 -48.59 -34.03
CA ALA A 573 -18.36 -47.53 -34.39
C ALA A 573 -17.46 -46.91 -33.28
N SER A 574 -16.24 -46.40 -33.50
CA SER A 574 -15.13 -46.56 -34.51
C SER A 574 -13.90 -45.79 -33.93
N ALA A 575 -12.61 -46.17 -34.03
CA ALA A 575 -11.76 -46.63 -35.15
C ALA A 575 -11.45 -45.54 -36.21
N ASP A 576 -10.26 -45.35 -36.82
CA ASP A 576 -8.82 -45.70 -36.56
C ASP A 576 -7.96 -44.96 -37.65
N GLU A 577 -6.61 -44.90 -37.78
CA GLU A 577 -5.39 -45.44 -37.10
C GLU A 577 -4.43 -44.24 -36.72
N SER A 578 -3.07 -44.16 -36.56
CA SER A 578 -1.80 -44.81 -37.04
C SER A 578 -1.46 -44.61 -38.54
N SER A 579 -0.22 -44.48 -39.05
CA SER A 579 1.19 -44.23 -38.64
C SER A 579 1.97 -43.97 -39.98
N THR A 580 3.30 -43.86 -40.19
CA THR A 580 4.55 -44.21 -39.47
C THR A 580 5.72 -43.34 -40.01
N GLU A 581 6.82 -43.22 -39.25
CA GLU A 581 8.25 -43.04 -39.67
C GLU A 581 8.72 -41.79 -40.49
N GLN A 582 9.97 -41.25 -40.36
CA GLN A 582 11.06 -41.40 -39.37
C GLN A 582 12.19 -40.33 -39.54
N ASP A 583 12.90 -39.96 -38.45
CA ASP A 583 14.20 -39.24 -38.29
C ASP A 583 14.37 -37.80 -38.86
N ASP A 584 15.25 -36.89 -38.34
CA ASP A 584 16.37 -37.02 -37.37
C ASP A 584 16.71 -35.66 -36.66
N TYR A 585 17.31 -35.69 -35.44
CA TYR A 585 18.06 -34.64 -34.67
C TYR A 585 17.56 -33.15 -34.56
N GLU A 586 17.73 -32.37 -33.47
CA GLU A 586 18.13 -32.54 -32.04
C GLU A 586 17.90 -31.19 -31.30
N ASP A 587 17.46 -31.17 -30.02
CA ASP A 587 17.89 -30.24 -28.94
C ASP A 587 17.05 -30.39 -27.64
N ASP A 588 17.74 -30.26 -26.49
CA ASP A 588 17.32 -30.61 -25.11
C ASP A 588 16.24 -29.73 -24.44
N GLU A 589 15.25 -30.37 -23.79
CA GLU A 589 14.81 -30.01 -22.41
C GLU A 589 14.07 -31.21 -21.74
N GLY A 590 14.78 -32.24 -21.26
CA GLY A 590 14.16 -33.52 -20.85
C GLY A 590 14.56 -34.11 -19.49
N HIS A 591 13.93 -33.70 -18.37
CA HIS A 591 14.20 -34.35 -17.06
C HIS A 591 13.13 -34.29 -15.94
N TYR A 592 11.82 -34.36 -16.22
CA TYR A 592 10.79 -34.40 -15.15
C TYR A 592 9.55 -35.31 -15.32
N ASP A 593 9.43 -36.11 -16.40
CA ASP A 593 8.20 -36.89 -16.65
C ASP A 593 8.22 -38.36 -16.14
N GLU A 594 9.35 -38.92 -15.71
CA GLU A 594 9.42 -40.33 -15.26
C GLU A 594 8.80 -40.60 -13.86
N GLU A 595 8.65 -39.59 -12.98
CA GLU A 595 8.12 -39.79 -11.61
C GLU A 595 6.58 -39.90 -11.53
N CYS A 596 5.86 -39.57 -12.61
CA CYS A 596 4.40 -39.45 -12.63
C CYS A 596 3.69 -40.70 -13.21
N GLY A 597 3.86 -41.85 -12.55
CA GLY A 597 3.19 -43.11 -12.94
C GLY A 597 1.65 -43.08 -12.95
N ASN A 598 1.03 -44.13 -13.53
CA ASN A 598 -0.40 -44.22 -13.91
C ASN A 598 -1.43 -43.76 -12.85
N CYS A 599 -1.72 -42.46 -12.84
CA CYS A 599 -2.61 -41.82 -11.85
C CYS A 599 -3.98 -41.38 -12.42
N ARG A 600 -4.11 -41.35 -13.76
CA ARG A 600 -5.28 -40.79 -14.47
C ARG A 600 -6.55 -41.64 -14.36
N GLU A 601 -6.42 -42.96 -14.17
CA GLU A 601 -7.54 -43.89 -14.01
C GLU A 601 -7.93 -44.05 -12.54
N SER A 602 -6.94 -44.24 -11.66
CA SER A 602 -7.13 -44.60 -10.26
C SER A 602 -7.87 -43.53 -9.42
N MET A 603 -7.74 -42.24 -9.78
CA MET A 603 -8.44 -41.14 -9.10
C MET A 603 -9.93 -41.03 -9.45
N ASN A 604 -10.32 -41.45 -10.66
CA ASN A 604 -11.64 -41.19 -11.22
C ASN A 604 -12.66 -42.32 -10.99
N GLU A 605 -12.21 -43.53 -10.63
CA GLU A 605 -13.11 -44.61 -10.26
C GLU A 605 -13.08 -44.94 -8.75
N ILE A 606 -14.27 -45.05 -8.16
CA ILE A 606 -14.45 -45.51 -6.78
C ILE A 606 -15.32 -46.76 -6.77
N SER A 607 -14.68 -47.89 -6.46
CA SER A 607 -15.33 -49.16 -6.13
C SER A 607 -15.63 -49.28 -4.63
N PHE A 608 -16.53 -50.20 -4.27
CA PHE A 608 -16.83 -50.48 -2.85
C PHE A 608 -15.59 -50.96 -2.08
N ALA A 609 -14.70 -51.72 -2.73
CA ALA A 609 -13.44 -52.17 -2.14
C ALA A 609 -12.51 -50.98 -1.80
N LYS A 610 -12.38 -49.98 -2.70
CA LYS A 610 -11.56 -48.78 -2.46
C LYS A 610 -12.13 -47.92 -1.31
N PHE A 611 -13.45 -47.82 -1.20
CA PHE A 611 -14.14 -47.21 -0.04
C PHE A 611 -13.90 -47.97 1.28
N CYS A 612 -13.83 -49.31 1.23
CA CYS A 612 -13.49 -50.12 2.41
C CYS A 612 -12.02 -49.96 2.85
N LYS A 613 -11.07 -49.87 1.90
CA LYS A 613 -9.63 -49.78 2.20
C LYS A 613 -9.12 -48.40 2.67
N LYS A 614 -9.75 -47.28 2.31
CA LYS A 614 -9.31 -45.92 2.73
C LYS A 614 -9.86 -45.53 4.12
N HIS A 615 -9.13 -44.69 4.87
CA HIS A 615 -9.42 -44.42 6.29
C HIS A 615 -10.64 -43.51 6.51
N PHE A 616 -10.84 -42.52 5.64
CA PHE A 616 -12.00 -41.63 5.71
C PHE A 616 -12.67 -41.44 4.34
N ALA A 617 -13.94 -41.05 4.35
CA ALA A 617 -14.69 -40.65 3.17
C ALA A 617 -15.67 -39.51 3.54
N ILE A 618 -15.50 -38.34 2.92
CA ILE A 618 -16.27 -37.12 3.22
C ILE A 618 -16.72 -36.41 1.93
N ARG A 619 -17.77 -35.59 2.02
CA ARG A 619 -18.04 -34.50 1.07
C ARG A 619 -17.51 -33.22 1.68
N ALA A 620 -16.67 -32.47 0.95
CA ALA A 620 -16.09 -31.23 1.46
C ALA A 620 -15.94 -30.14 0.38
N THR A 621 -16.06 -28.88 0.80
CA THR A 621 -15.79 -27.71 -0.04
C THR A 621 -14.39 -27.21 0.22
N ILE A 622 -13.61 -26.96 -0.84
CA ILE A 622 -12.22 -26.51 -0.71
C ILE A 622 -12.19 -24.98 -0.60
N LEU A 623 -11.83 -24.43 0.56
CA LEU A 623 -11.89 -22.99 0.82
C LEU A 623 -10.59 -22.29 0.38
N ALA A 624 -9.45 -22.77 0.86
CA ALA A 624 -8.13 -22.17 0.68
C ALA A 624 -7.04 -23.24 0.47
N ARG A 625 -5.84 -22.80 0.08
CA ARG A 625 -4.63 -23.63 -0.03
C ARG A 625 -3.41 -22.87 0.49
N GLU A 626 -2.50 -23.59 1.12
CA GLU A 626 -1.28 -23.09 1.75
C GLU A 626 -0.13 -24.08 1.50
N THR A 627 1.09 -23.59 1.27
CA THR A 627 2.26 -24.41 0.93
C THR A 627 3.19 -24.58 2.13
N PHE A 628 3.50 -25.82 2.50
CA PHE A 628 4.32 -26.20 3.66
C PHE A 628 5.43 -27.17 3.23
N ARG A 629 6.57 -26.65 2.78
CA ARG A 629 7.68 -27.42 2.19
C ARG A 629 7.14 -28.36 1.11
N ASP A 630 7.27 -29.67 1.28
CA ASP A 630 6.90 -30.72 0.33
C ASP A 630 5.39 -31.05 0.32
N TRP A 631 4.60 -30.36 1.13
CA TRP A 631 3.16 -30.59 1.31
C TRP A 631 2.35 -29.33 1.01
N ILE A 632 1.09 -29.52 0.65
CA ILE A 632 0.09 -28.46 0.50
C ILE A 632 -1.09 -28.77 1.41
N ARG A 633 -1.41 -27.80 2.28
CA ARG A 633 -2.55 -27.82 3.20
C ARG A 633 -3.73 -27.13 2.53
N PHE A 634 -4.83 -27.84 2.36
CA PHE A 634 -6.11 -27.26 1.96
C PHE A 634 -7.01 -27.10 3.20
N SER A 635 -7.52 -25.89 3.40
CA SER A 635 -8.56 -25.63 4.40
C SER A 635 -9.90 -26.02 3.79
N ILE A 636 -10.59 -26.99 4.39
CA ILE A 636 -11.80 -27.61 3.84
C ILE A 636 -12.99 -27.50 4.79
N GLU A 637 -14.18 -27.25 4.25
CA GLU A 637 -15.44 -27.29 4.98
C GLU A 637 -16.08 -28.68 4.83
N VAL A 638 -16.36 -29.37 5.94
CA VAL A 638 -16.87 -30.75 5.92
C VAL A 638 -18.40 -30.77 5.83
N ASN A 639 -18.93 -30.98 4.62
CA ASN A 639 -20.37 -30.95 4.32
C ASN A 639 -21.13 -32.23 4.71
N GLU A 640 -20.49 -33.40 4.61
CA GLU A 640 -21.07 -34.71 4.94
C GLU A 640 -19.97 -35.73 5.24
N VAL A 641 -20.20 -36.64 6.19
CA VAL A 641 -19.22 -37.67 6.59
C VAL A 641 -19.82 -39.05 6.34
N PHE A 642 -19.25 -39.80 5.40
CA PHE A 642 -19.70 -41.15 5.03
C PHE A 642 -18.91 -42.23 5.77
N LYS A 643 -17.63 -41.95 6.08
CA LYS A 643 -16.75 -42.81 6.88
C LYS A 643 -15.78 -41.92 7.66
N ALA A 644 -15.82 -42.01 8.99
CA ALA A 644 -14.86 -41.33 9.86
C ALA A 644 -13.70 -42.28 10.19
N GLY A 645 -12.47 -41.82 9.97
CA GLY A 645 -11.26 -42.48 10.47
C GLY A 645 -10.76 -41.84 11.76
N SER A 646 -9.53 -42.18 12.17
CA SER A 646 -8.84 -41.67 13.37
C SER A 646 -8.79 -40.13 13.49
N ALA A 647 -8.81 -39.39 12.38
CA ALA A 647 -8.89 -37.92 12.37
C ALA A 647 -10.26 -37.36 12.83
N LYS A 648 -11.31 -38.19 12.90
CA LYS A 648 -12.68 -37.86 13.37
C LYS A 648 -13.27 -36.54 12.84
N PRO A 649 -13.29 -36.30 11.51
CA PRO A 649 -13.86 -35.08 10.93
C PRO A 649 -15.35 -34.92 11.28
N ARG A 650 -15.79 -33.69 11.56
CA ARG A 650 -17.17 -33.37 11.97
C ARG A 650 -17.89 -32.53 10.91
N LYS A 651 -19.15 -32.86 10.61
CA LYS A 651 -19.98 -32.08 9.69
C LYS A 651 -20.14 -30.65 10.20
N GLY A 652 -20.05 -29.66 9.30
CA GLY A 652 -20.18 -28.23 9.63
C GLY A 652 -18.94 -27.64 10.31
N THR A 653 -17.78 -28.30 10.23
CA THR A 653 -16.51 -27.77 10.73
C THR A 653 -15.51 -27.56 9.60
N ILE A 654 -14.60 -26.60 9.79
CA ILE A 654 -13.44 -26.39 8.93
C ILE A 654 -12.29 -27.24 9.48
N ASP A 655 -11.63 -28.01 8.62
CA ASP A 655 -10.49 -28.87 8.97
C ASP A 655 -9.42 -28.86 7.84
N SER A 656 -8.30 -29.54 8.04
CA SER A 656 -7.17 -29.58 7.11
C SER A 656 -7.09 -30.88 6.30
N LEU A 657 -7.00 -30.76 4.98
CA LEU A 657 -6.64 -31.84 4.06
C LEU A 657 -5.22 -31.60 3.52
N TRP A 658 -4.30 -32.51 3.81
CA TRP A 658 -2.92 -32.46 3.34
C TRP A 658 -2.72 -33.26 2.05
N VAL A 659 -1.90 -32.76 1.14
CA VAL A 659 -1.61 -33.39 -0.16
C VAL A 659 -0.13 -33.19 -0.49
N PRO A 660 0.62 -34.21 -0.97
CA PRO A 660 2.01 -34.05 -1.38
C PRO A 660 2.14 -33.07 -2.55
N MET A 661 3.23 -32.28 -2.60
CA MET A 661 3.48 -31.37 -3.71
C MET A 661 3.80 -32.13 -5.00
N VAL A 662 4.50 -33.26 -4.93
CA VAL A 662 4.77 -34.14 -6.07
C VAL A 662 3.48 -34.66 -6.73
N ASP A 663 2.51 -35.08 -5.91
CA ASP A 663 1.20 -35.55 -6.36
C ASP A 663 0.42 -34.44 -7.10
N LEU A 664 0.51 -33.19 -6.61
CA LEU A 664 -0.09 -32.03 -7.28
C LEU A 664 0.65 -31.59 -8.55
N ARG A 665 1.97 -31.82 -8.67
CA ARG A 665 2.72 -31.63 -9.94
C ARG A 665 2.22 -32.62 -11.00
N CYS A 666 2.04 -33.89 -10.63
CA CYS A 666 1.40 -34.92 -11.46
C CYS A 666 -0.13 -34.70 -11.67
N ARG A 667 -0.68 -33.54 -11.26
CA ARG A 667 -2.12 -33.16 -11.33
C ARG A 667 -3.07 -34.13 -10.62
N CYS A 668 -2.60 -34.85 -9.61
CA CYS A 668 -3.25 -36.03 -9.08
C CYS A 668 -3.17 -36.08 -7.54
N PRO A 669 -4.12 -35.48 -6.79
CA PRO A 669 -5.47 -35.09 -7.20
C PRO A 669 -5.62 -33.69 -7.82
N ASN A 670 -6.52 -33.53 -8.79
CA ASN A 670 -6.82 -32.26 -9.45
C ASN A 670 -7.80 -31.39 -8.63
N ILE A 671 -7.29 -30.77 -7.56
CA ILE A 671 -8.08 -29.94 -6.63
C ILE A 671 -8.23 -28.50 -7.13
N LYS A 672 -9.48 -28.03 -7.23
CA LYS A 672 -9.83 -26.63 -7.50
C LYS A 672 -10.41 -25.97 -6.24
N LEU A 673 -10.03 -24.71 -5.98
CA LEU A 673 -10.62 -23.89 -4.92
C LEU A 673 -12.09 -23.57 -5.23
N LYS A 674 -12.91 -23.41 -4.19
CA LYS A 674 -14.36 -23.16 -4.23
C LYS A 674 -15.19 -24.24 -4.94
N ALA A 675 -14.61 -25.41 -5.21
CA ALA A 675 -15.31 -26.59 -5.69
C ALA A 675 -15.59 -27.58 -4.54
N THR A 676 -16.67 -28.35 -4.68
CA THR A 676 -17.10 -29.34 -3.69
C THR A 676 -16.84 -30.75 -4.22
N TYR A 677 -16.09 -31.53 -3.45
CA TYR A 677 -15.63 -32.86 -3.83
C TYR A 677 -16.07 -33.92 -2.83
N LEU A 678 -16.06 -35.17 -3.30
CA LEU A 678 -16.09 -36.37 -2.49
C LEU A 678 -14.66 -36.90 -2.38
N VAL A 679 -14.12 -36.87 -1.16
CA VAL A 679 -12.71 -37.14 -0.85
C VAL A 679 -12.60 -38.49 -0.14
N LEU A 680 -11.80 -39.42 -0.68
CA LEU A 680 -11.32 -40.62 0.00
C LEU A 680 -9.81 -40.48 0.24
N GLY A 681 -9.38 -40.67 1.48
CA GLY A 681 -7.98 -40.50 1.86
C GLY A 681 -7.51 -41.40 3.00
N SER A 682 -6.22 -41.28 3.28
CA SER A 682 -5.55 -41.90 4.43
C SER A 682 -5.43 -40.88 5.58
N ASN A 683 -5.18 -41.34 6.80
CA ASN A 683 -4.82 -40.42 7.89
C ASN A 683 -3.30 -40.51 8.13
N GLN A 684 -2.64 -39.38 8.32
CA GLN A 684 -1.21 -39.28 8.60
C GLN A 684 -0.97 -38.21 9.69
N MET A 685 0.11 -38.32 10.45
CA MET A 685 0.48 -37.29 11.43
C MET A 685 1.20 -36.13 10.76
N HIS A 686 0.70 -34.91 10.98
CA HIS A 686 1.34 -33.65 10.61
C HIS A 686 1.38 -32.75 11.86
N GLY A 687 2.57 -32.29 12.25
CA GLY A 687 2.75 -31.44 13.44
C GLY A 687 2.21 -32.06 14.74
N GLY A 688 2.35 -33.38 14.92
CA GLY A 688 1.81 -34.12 16.07
C GLY A 688 0.30 -34.40 16.03
N LYS A 689 -0.47 -33.78 15.11
CA LYS A 689 -1.91 -34.02 14.95
C LYS A 689 -2.18 -35.04 13.84
N MET A 690 -2.97 -36.07 14.16
CA MET A 690 -3.54 -36.98 13.16
C MET A 690 -4.50 -36.21 12.22
N SER A 691 -4.15 -36.13 10.94
CA SER A 691 -4.79 -35.27 9.95
C SER A 691 -5.20 -36.05 8.69
N MET A 692 -6.15 -35.51 7.92
CA MET A 692 -6.62 -36.11 6.68
C MET A 692 -5.62 -35.89 5.54
N THR A 693 -5.33 -36.93 4.76
CA THR A 693 -4.37 -36.91 3.64
C THR A 693 -5.00 -37.40 2.34
N GLY A 694 -4.92 -36.59 1.28
CA GLY A 694 -5.42 -36.88 -0.07
C GLY A 694 -4.30 -37.18 -1.05
N ASP A 695 -3.70 -38.36 -0.93
CA ASP A 695 -2.59 -38.86 -1.74
C ASP A 695 -3.02 -39.43 -3.11
N ARG A 696 -2.06 -39.70 -4.01
CA ARG A 696 -2.28 -40.38 -5.32
C ARG A 696 -3.04 -41.70 -5.20
N ASN A 697 -2.98 -42.40 -4.06
CA ASN A 697 -3.72 -43.64 -3.81
C ASN A 697 -5.17 -43.41 -3.35
N GLY A 698 -5.53 -42.17 -3.00
CA GLY A 698 -6.88 -41.74 -2.63
C GLY A 698 -7.86 -41.72 -3.81
N ALA A 699 -8.96 -41.00 -3.68
CA ALA A 699 -9.83 -40.67 -4.81
C ALA A 699 -10.53 -39.32 -4.57
N LEU A 700 -10.71 -38.55 -5.64
CA LEU A 700 -11.34 -37.23 -5.60
C LEU A 700 -12.36 -37.10 -6.74
N LEU A 701 -13.65 -37.24 -6.42
CA LEU A 701 -14.73 -37.07 -7.39
C LEU A 701 -15.46 -35.74 -7.19
N ASN A 702 -15.95 -35.14 -8.27
CA ASN A 702 -16.91 -34.05 -8.20
C ASN A 702 -18.17 -34.50 -7.42
N ALA A 703 -18.68 -33.67 -6.50
CA ALA A 703 -19.79 -34.01 -5.60
C ALA A 703 -21.18 -33.95 -6.28
N THR A 704 -21.33 -34.60 -7.43
CA THR A 704 -22.61 -34.78 -8.13
C THR A 704 -23.56 -35.66 -7.31
N GLU A 705 -24.87 -35.44 -7.46
CA GLU A 705 -25.93 -36.22 -6.80
C GLU A 705 -25.80 -37.74 -6.97
N GLU A 706 -25.36 -38.21 -8.15
CA GLU A 706 -25.12 -39.64 -8.40
C GLU A 706 -23.99 -40.20 -7.53
N ASN A 707 -22.83 -39.56 -7.51
CA ASN A 707 -21.71 -39.95 -6.66
C ASN A 707 -22.05 -39.87 -5.16
N VAL A 708 -22.83 -38.87 -4.72
CA VAL A 708 -23.33 -38.81 -3.33
C VAL A 708 -24.24 -40.00 -3.01
N LYS A 709 -25.16 -40.37 -3.91
CA LYS A 709 -26.01 -41.56 -3.77
C LYS A 709 -25.18 -42.86 -3.77
N LYS A 710 -24.14 -42.96 -4.59
CA LYS A 710 -23.16 -44.07 -4.60
C LYS A 710 -22.44 -44.21 -3.25
N PHE A 711 -22.03 -43.10 -2.64
CA PHE A 711 -21.39 -43.08 -1.32
C PHE A 711 -22.34 -43.50 -0.19
N ARG A 712 -23.58 -43.00 -0.18
CA ARG A 712 -24.59 -43.42 0.82
C ARG A 712 -24.91 -44.92 0.72
N ARG A 713 -24.97 -45.49 -0.50
CA ARG A 713 -25.07 -46.95 -0.73
C ARG A 713 -23.86 -47.71 -0.16
N TYR A 714 -22.66 -47.16 -0.23
CA TYR A 714 -21.45 -47.78 0.35
C TYR A 714 -21.40 -47.65 1.88
N GLN A 715 -21.80 -46.51 2.44
CA GLN A 715 -21.97 -46.30 3.89
C GLN A 715 -22.95 -47.31 4.50
N GLY A 716 -24.15 -47.48 3.91
CA GLY A 716 -25.13 -48.48 4.34
C GLY A 716 -24.65 -49.94 4.20
N ARG A 717 -23.67 -50.20 3.32
CA ARG A 717 -23.00 -51.50 3.19
C ARG A 717 -21.76 -51.66 4.08
N GLY A 718 -21.37 -50.64 4.85
CA GLY A 718 -20.08 -50.57 5.56
C GLY A 718 -19.78 -51.74 6.50
N ARG A 719 -20.80 -52.38 7.10
CA ARG A 719 -20.65 -53.62 7.89
C ARG A 719 -20.06 -54.81 7.11
N ARG A 720 -19.99 -54.76 5.78
CA ARG A 720 -19.33 -55.79 4.94
C ARG A 720 -17.86 -55.49 4.62
N CYS A 721 -17.31 -54.35 5.03
CA CYS A 721 -15.90 -54.02 4.74
C CYS A 721 -14.90 -54.99 5.39
N SER A 722 -15.26 -55.62 6.52
CA SER A 722 -14.48 -56.66 7.19
C SER A 722 -14.34 -57.97 6.41
N LYS A 723 -14.92 -58.08 5.21
CA LYS A 723 -14.70 -59.17 4.25
C LYS A 723 -13.91 -58.72 3.00
N MET A 724 -13.31 -57.52 3.01
CA MET A 724 -12.60 -56.92 1.86
C MET A 724 -11.31 -56.17 2.26
N THR A 725 -10.97 -56.18 3.55
CA THR A 725 -9.67 -55.83 4.11
C THR A 725 -8.83 -57.08 4.24
#